data_AF-A0A812HYU0-F1
#
_entry.id   AF-A0A812HYU0-F1
#
_cell.length_a   1.000
_cell.length_b   1.000
_cell.length_c   1.000
_cell.angle_alpha   90.00
_cell.angle_beta   90.00
_cell.angle_gamma   90.00
#
_symmetry.space_group_name_H-M   'P 1'
#
loop_
_entity.id
_entity.type
_entity.pdbx_description
1 polymer ?
#
loop_
_entity_poly.entity_id
_entity_poly.type
_entity_poly.pdbx_seq_one_letter_code
_entity_poly.pdbx_strand_id
1 'polypeptide(L)'
;MKAGPHTNALTLNGRMGIALVLLPESIRSDSAVAPGVGDVPFVALSLLLFIFPSMLVLQHGRRLSPWEYLHPDVDRPYEIVSEPKHQAKHAVHSLSVVVTESLETAPHTALGRASPGLGSSQLLSFNSVNADSSGSGVSDVLVWAGLLRLQALFRRTDVMVVSPADVIACLPVGAKRTGLSTTMLWPEVAAGALLPLCVDSHWSLLVLVRTEVGYCRAVLLDGVHGRNTIQAQELATFIAGLHGLVMQDLSETQLWSQIDCLSCGTLLLAHAVAILSGDLTAHPVFLEDAFRFVKGFPAHQGKIFGNGGLNEAQDSELKGLLVEHGVPEAAVAQRIQDAIKVLGPGPISTALVTKNSWQALKAIASKPSSMFRWVKSDELGQHIEHKAAQRFGVSIPRAKGKKQAKRAGQPTLAPMNIDPLQLQVTQGSFTTSSGDPLCQLALSDVVSQASGVCFCSVQQASHFLTHYETISTEALCLITTAELPAEMCGTAPVSNLRFPALYLPTQEAVLVRGSMIQLGDEVGQLAQESMDDVEQVDTAVCKIQVFRDELAIPWASFTEAPLRQLLQLVPALTMCREPKCLGDCGRFHAAVDEPVEQLILDVWARQFIKVEGGREKPDQASAFVAFLRVPASAVSHLHKISCAGLYVEPRAPNGSGPDPSFSVIWLPGSDSEAARHFMRTCPKVVALCRLGSRYGARVRECDEEGVFRALRPNQEYIKVRVTSKFRVHPLPHGMQRQSVVQLLRKWGWIAKPLQPCKGDAAGGAWEVGSSSDPPALAMPLGDQHVLITKLRGPATSDAATPSVYATRRTKQHILYDDGSSPEGSRDPWSDGSDPWSRAKLKAPPGLPPPSIPPVAPAPTKLAKLETDMKDSLEQFVREQVAARSSSITSDAQEARLTQLESSMQELKAQNDKFEGWFQTFGTKVQQQADQVSEVQQAVHTQGAELQQVRQEMGAQSAVIQASVQQAVTSMQTELTAQLSAQLAGQLEQIQGLLGSKKPRTE
;
A
#
# COMPACT_ATOMS: atom_id res chain seq x y z
N MET A 1 -7.80 -41.26 53.98
CA MET A 1 -7.61 -42.54 54.71
C MET A 1 -8.42 -43.64 54.01
N LYS A 2 -8.18 -44.90 54.38
CA LYS A 2 -8.92 -46.17 54.11
C LYS A 2 -10.40 -46.04 53.66
N ALA A 3 -11.02 -46.97 52.90
CA ALA A 3 -10.59 -48.12 52.07
C ALA A 3 -11.85 -48.69 51.34
N GLY A 4 -11.70 -49.69 50.44
CA GLY A 4 -12.83 -50.47 49.87
C GLY A 4 -13.45 -51.49 50.85
N PRO A 5 -14.33 -52.42 50.41
CA PRO A 5 -14.10 -53.30 49.24
C PRO A 5 -15.35 -53.75 48.39
N HIS A 6 -15.04 -54.63 47.42
CA HIS A 6 -15.78 -55.70 46.69
C HIS A 6 -17.19 -56.18 47.19
N THR A 7 -18.05 -56.94 46.45
CA THR A 7 -17.80 -57.93 45.34
C THR A 7 -19.07 -58.30 44.50
N ASN A 8 -18.83 -58.76 43.25
CA ASN A 8 -19.59 -59.58 42.26
C ASN A 8 -20.93 -60.33 42.54
N ALA A 9 -21.54 -60.80 41.42
CA ALA A 9 -22.46 -61.97 41.21
C ALA A 9 -24.00 -61.70 41.25
N LEU A 10 -24.90 -62.44 40.54
CA LEU A 10 -24.82 -63.40 39.41
C LEU A 10 -26.22 -63.60 38.72
N THR A 11 -26.23 -63.98 37.44
CA THR A 11 -27.26 -64.69 36.60
C THR A 11 -28.74 -64.86 37.02
N LEU A 12 -29.68 -64.63 36.07
CA LEU A 12 -30.60 -65.63 35.46
C LEU A 12 -31.42 -64.95 34.32
N ASN A 13 -31.39 -65.31 33.02
CA ASN A 13 -31.79 -66.51 32.26
C ASN A 13 -33.32 -66.66 31.98
N GLY A 14 -33.71 -66.66 30.70
CA GLY A 14 -35.07 -66.89 30.17
C GLY A 14 -35.04 -67.13 28.65
N ARG A 15 -35.87 -68.01 28.10
CA ARG A 15 -35.72 -68.57 26.73
C ARG A 15 -37.07 -68.88 26.07
N MET A 16 -37.02 -69.25 24.77
CA MET A 16 -38.15 -69.61 23.85
C MET A 16 -38.86 -68.41 23.21
N GLY A 17 -39.43 -68.51 21.99
CA GLY A 17 -39.54 -69.68 21.10
C GLY A 17 -39.79 -69.32 19.63
N ILE A 18 -39.81 -70.33 18.75
CA ILE A 18 -39.88 -70.22 17.28
C ILE A 18 -41.33 -70.12 16.78
N ALA A 19 -41.58 -69.32 15.74
CA ALA A 19 -42.70 -69.49 14.81
C ALA A 19 -42.30 -69.06 13.38
N LEU A 20 -42.80 -69.75 12.36
CA LEU A 20 -42.55 -69.50 10.93
C LEU A 20 -43.81 -69.89 10.15
N VAL A 21 -44.37 -68.96 9.36
CA VAL A 21 -45.65 -69.12 8.63
C VAL A 21 -45.54 -68.56 7.21
N LEU A 22 -46.41 -69.00 6.31
CA LEU A 22 -46.27 -68.97 4.85
C LEU A 22 -47.02 -67.82 4.13
N LEU A 23 -46.66 -67.69 2.85
CA LEU A 23 -47.38 -67.13 1.67
C LEU A 23 -48.91 -67.45 1.63
N PRO A 24 -49.78 -66.77 0.82
CA PRO A 24 -49.56 -66.55 -0.65
C PRO A 24 -50.27 -65.37 -1.39
N GLU A 25 -49.98 -65.25 -2.70
CA GLU A 25 -50.84 -65.00 -3.91
C GLU A 25 -52.05 -64.00 -3.91
N SER A 26 -52.52 -63.41 -5.03
CA SER A 26 -52.04 -63.18 -6.43
C SER A 26 -53.00 -62.21 -7.19
N ILE A 27 -53.19 -62.35 -8.53
CA ILE A 27 -54.10 -61.62 -9.48
C ILE A 27 -53.59 -60.23 -9.95
N ARG A 28 -53.51 -59.76 -11.23
CA ARG A 28 -53.94 -60.07 -12.64
C ARG A 28 -55.02 -59.16 -13.29
N SER A 29 -54.99 -59.10 -14.64
CA SER A 29 -55.85 -58.39 -15.63
C SER A 29 -55.72 -56.85 -15.73
N ASP A 30 -55.54 -56.15 -16.88
CA ASP A 30 -55.95 -56.26 -18.32
C ASP A 30 -57.34 -55.65 -18.62
N SER A 31 -57.65 -54.89 -19.71
CA SER A 31 -56.95 -54.29 -20.90
C SER A 31 -57.95 -53.33 -21.61
N ALA A 32 -57.79 -52.54 -22.71
CA ALA A 32 -56.74 -52.05 -23.66
C ALA A 32 -57.19 -50.61 -24.16
N VAL A 33 -56.79 -49.91 -25.26
CA VAL A 33 -56.83 -50.14 -26.74
C VAL A 33 -56.18 -48.89 -27.46
N ALA A 34 -55.78 -49.00 -28.74
CA ALA A 34 -55.10 -47.97 -29.59
C ALA A 34 -56.11 -47.16 -30.50
N PRO A 35 -55.77 -46.42 -31.60
CA PRO A 35 -54.47 -46.12 -32.25
C PRO A 35 -54.23 -44.66 -32.74
N GLY A 36 -53.04 -44.39 -33.30
CA GLY A 36 -52.71 -43.18 -34.08
C GLY A 36 -51.25 -43.22 -34.58
N VAL A 37 -50.99 -42.94 -35.86
CA VAL A 37 -49.68 -43.16 -36.53
C VAL A 37 -49.03 -41.84 -36.97
N GLY A 38 -47.69 -41.76 -36.87
CA GLY A 38 -46.88 -40.67 -37.41
C GLY A 38 -45.39 -40.84 -37.09
N ASP A 39 -44.62 -41.42 -38.02
CA ASP A 39 -43.18 -41.70 -37.85
C ASP A 39 -42.28 -40.46 -38.00
N VAL A 40 -41.31 -40.27 -37.09
CA VAL A 40 -39.83 -40.18 -37.36
C VAL A 40 -39.06 -40.45 -36.03
N PRO A 41 -37.73 -40.68 -36.04
CA PRO A 41 -37.09 -41.99 -36.05
C PRO A 41 -36.63 -42.51 -34.66
N PHE A 42 -36.28 -43.80 -34.61
CA PHE A 42 -35.65 -44.48 -33.46
C PHE A 42 -34.26 -43.92 -33.10
N VAL A 43 -34.04 -43.52 -31.84
CA VAL A 43 -32.73 -43.56 -31.16
C VAL A 43 -32.94 -44.04 -29.71
N ALA A 44 -32.98 -45.36 -29.51
CA ALA A 44 -33.28 -45.97 -28.22
C ALA A 44 -32.39 -47.20 -27.94
N LEU A 45 -31.06 -47.03 -28.02
CA LEU A 45 -30.10 -48.11 -27.70
C LEU A 45 -28.73 -47.55 -27.27
N SER A 46 -28.48 -47.41 -25.96
CA SER A 46 -27.13 -47.34 -25.31
C SER A 46 -27.22 -47.05 -23.79
N LEU A 47 -28.10 -47.74 -23.05
CA LEU A 47 -28.20 -47.56 -21.58
C LEU A 47 -28.51 -48.86 -20.81
N LEU A 48 -28.07 -49.99 -21.36
CA LEU A 48 -28.20 -51.32 -20.76
C LEU A 48 -26.91 -52.13 -20.96
N LEU A 49 -25.95 -51.97 -20.06
CA LEU A 49 -24.86 -52.90 -19.74
C LEU A 49 -24.28 -52.55 -18.36
N PHE A 50 -23.56 -53.50 -17.73
CA PHE A 50 -23.01 -53.45 -16.36
C PHE A 50 -23.97 -53.67 -15.18
N ILE A 51 -24.56 -54.87 -15.13
CA ILE A 51 -24.90 -55.55 -13.88
C ILE A 51 -24.21 -56.91 -13.87
N PHE A 52 -23.10 -57.05 -13.12
CA PHE A 52 -22.67 -58.23 -12.34
C PHE A 52 -21.29 -57.91 -11.69
N PRO A 53 -20.95 -58.42 -10.48
CA PRO A 53 -19.72 -58.04 -9.78
C PRO A 53 -18.67 -59.16 -9.70
N SER A 54 -17.41 -58.83 -10.00
CA SER A 54 -16.24 -59.72 -9.82
C SER A 54 -15.12 -58.97 -9.07
N MET A 55 -14.72 -59.45 -7.89
CA MET A 55 -13.61 -58.85 -7.11
C MET A 55 -12.26 -59.34 -7.61
N LEU A 56 -11.31 -58.43 -7.88
CA LEU A 56 -9.94 -58.83 -8.19
C LEU A 56 -8.88 -57.73 -8.08
N VAL A 57 -7.64 -58.11 -7.74
CA VAL A 57 -6.51 -57.21 -7.48
C VAL A 57 -5.20 -57.81 -8.00
N LEU A 58 -4.31 -56.95 -8.54
CA LEU A 58 -2.93 -57.29 -8.89
C LEU A 58 -1.95 -56.58 -7.94
N GLN A 59 -0.79 -57.19 -7.72
CA GLN A 59 0.32 -56.54 -7.01
C GLN A 59 0.90 -55.40 -7.86
N HIS A 60 0.97 -54.18 -7.31
CA HIS A 60 2.14 -53.29 -7.29
C HIS A 60 1.76 -51.96 -6.56
N GLY A 61 2.73 -51.31 -5.91
CA GLY A 61 2.48 -50.24 -4.93
C GLY A 61 2.09 -48.86 -5.47
N ARG A 62 0.99 -48.75 -6.23
CA ARG A 62 0.28 -47.48 -6.49
C ARG A 62 -1.09 -47.47 -5.82
N ARG A 63 -1.47 -46.36 -5.20
CA ARG A 63 -2.89 -46.06 -4.96
C ARG A 63 -3.48 -45.56 -6.28
N LEU A 64 -4.45 -46.30 -6.82
CA LEU A 64 -5.28 -45.81 -7.93
C LEU A 64 -6.24 -44.74 -7.42
N SER A 65 -6.58 -43.78 -8.27
CA SER A 65 -7.59 -42.76 -7.98
C SER A 65 -9.02 -43.36 -7.98
N PRO A 66 -10.01 -42.71 -7.34
CA PRO A 66 -11.42 -43.13 -7.42
C PRO A 66 -11.99 -43.17 -8.84
N TRP A 67 -11.33 -42.50 -9.78
CA TRP A 67 -11.78 -42.32 -11.17
C TRP A 67 -10.92 -43.10 -12.19
N GLU A 68 -9.72 -43.56 -11.82
CA GLU A 68 -8.86 -44.38 -12.70
C GLU A 68 -9.45 -45.78 -13.00
N TYR A 69 -10.41 -46.25 -12.20
CA TYR A 69 -11.13 -47.52 -12.41
C TYR A 69 -12.09 -47.54 -13.63
N LEU A 70 -12.13 -46.46 -14.42
CA LEU A 70 -13.29 -46.13 -15.25
C LEU A 70 -12.95 -45.69 -16.69
N HIS A 71 -11.74 -46.00 -17.18
CA HIS A 71 -11.34 -45.84 -18.58
C HIS A 71 -11.88 -47.00 -19.44
N PRO A 72 -12.39 -46.75 -20.66
CA PRO A 72 -12.99 -47.81 -21.50
C PRO A 72 -12.00 -48.76 -22.19
N ASP A 73 -10.68 -48.59 -22.04
CA ASP A 73 -9.65 -49.20 -22.92
C ASP A 73 -8.68 -50.19 -22.22
N VAL A 74 -9.11 -50.94 -21.18
CA VAL A 74 -8.18 -51.79 -20.39
C VAL A 74 -8.68 -53.23 -20.16
N ASP A 75 -8.55 -54.09 -21.18
CA ASP A 75 -8.75 -55.55 -21.08
C ASP A 75 -7.53 -56.29 -20.51
N ARG A 76 -7.57 -56.75 -19.24
CA ARG A 76 -6.69 -57.83 -18.68
C ARG A 76 -7.36 -58.63 -17.52
N PRO A 77 -7.30 -59.99 -17.49
CA PRO A 77 -7.97 -60.84 -16.48
C PRO A 77 -7.03 -61.49 -15.43
N TYR A 78 -7.54 -61.86 -14.23
CA TYR A 78 -6.89 -62.75 -13.20
C TYR A 78 -7.94 -63.42 -12.23
N GLU A 79 -7.54 -64.08 -11.12
CA GLU A 79 -8.39 -64.88 -10.18
C GLU A 79 -8.42 -64.47 -8.66
N ILE A 80 -9.39 -64.99 -7.89
CA ILE A 80 -9.91 -64.45 -6.59
C ILE A 80 -9.35 -65.13 -5.30
N VAL A 81 -9.08 -64.35 -4.22
CA VAL A 81 -8.97 -64.80 -2.80
C VAL A 81 -9.65 -63.78 -1.82
N SER A 82 -9.93 -64.14 -0.56
CA SER A 82 -11.00 -63.60 0.32
C SER A 82 -10.67 -62.56 1.43
N GLU A 83 -11.73 -61.98 2.05
CA GLU A 83 -11.79 -60.82 3.00
C GLU A 83 -11.11 -60.95 4.40
N PRO A 84 -11.06 -59.85 5.19
CA PRO A 84 -11.92 -59.83 6.41
C PRO A 84 -12.66 -58.51 6.80
N LYS A 85 -13.93 -58.38 6.38
CA LYS A 85 -15.15 -57.93 7.13
C LYS A 85 -15.26 -56.67 8.03
N HIS A 86 -14.23 -55.92 8.43
CA HIS A 86 -14.37 -55.04 9.61
C HIS A 86 -14.86 -53.57 9.44
N GLN A 87 -15.22 -53.11 8.24
CA GLN A 87 -15.37 -51.66 7.95
C GLN A 87 -16.78 -51.05 8.07
N ALA A 88 -17.86 -51.85 8.18
CA ALA A 88 -19.23 -51.36 7.94
C ALA A 88 -19.74 -50.24 8.87
N LYS A 89 -19.23 -50.11 10.09
CA LYS A 89 -19.67 -49.07 11.05
C LYS A 89 -19.07 -47.68 10.83
N HIS A 90 -18.06 -47.53 9.97
CA HIS A 90 -17.36 -46.24 9.83
C HIS A 90 -18.09 -45.23 8.93
N ALA A 91 -18.82 -45.65 7.90
CA ALA A 91 -19.34 -44.75 6.86
C ALA A 91 -20.37 -43.71 7.36
N VAL A 92 -21.37 -44.15 8.13
CA VAL A 92 -22.35 -43.25 8.78
C VAL A 92 -21.65 -42.36 9.82
N HIS A 93 -20.70 -42.94 10.57
CA HIS A 93 -19.95 -42.21 11.58
C HIS A 93 -19.03 -41.13 10.95
N SER A 94 -18.47 -41.37 9.77
CA SER A 94 -17.65 -40.38 9.05
C SER A 94 -18.47 -39.25 8.44
N LEU A 95 -19.64 -39.51 7.86
CA LEU A 95 -20.53 -38.43 7.39
C LEU A 95 -21.02 -37.53 8.53
N SER A 96 -21.30 -38.12 9.70
CA SER A 96 -21.60 -37.35 10.91
C SER A 96 -20.38 -36.56 11.40
N VAL A 97 -19.20 -37.19 11.51
CA VAL A 97 -17.96 -36.56 12.02
C VAL A 97 -17.45 -35.44 11.11
N VAL A 98 -17.42 -35.64 9.79
CA VAL A 98 -17.08 -34.62 8.78
C VAL A 98 -17.90 -33.34 8.96
N VAL A 99 -19.17 -33.51 9.31
CA VAL A 99 -20.14 -32.42 9.49
C VAL A 99 -20.16 -31.85 10.92
N THR A 100 -19.59 -32.53 11.92
CA THR A 100 -19.32 -31.94 13.25
C THR A 100 -17.96 -31.25 13.31
N GLU A 101 -16.90 -31.83 12.75
CA GLU A 101 -15.54 -31.24 12.72
C GLU A 101 -15.54 -29.88 12.00
N SER A 102 -16.30 -29.77 10.90
CA SER A 102 -16.49 -28.51 10.16
C SER A 102 -17.12 -27.36 11.00
N LEU A 103 -17.74 -27.68 12.14
CA LEU A 103 -18.39 -26.72 13.04
C LEU A 103 -17.64 -26.53 14.37
N GLU A 104 -16.87 -27.51 14.83
CA GLU A 104 -15.93 -27.30 15.95
C GLU A 104 -14.72 -26.43 15.53
N THR A 105 -14.36 -26.40 14.24
CA THR A 105 -13.31 -25.51 13.71
C THR A 105 -13.79 -24.08 13.40
N ALA A 106 -14.49 -23.44 14.35
CA ALA A 106 -14.90 -22.04 14.24
C ALA A 106 -14.63 -21.22 15.52
N PRO A 107 -13.36 -20.83 15.75
CA PRO A 107 -13.12 -19.41 16.05
C PRO A 107 -11.97 -18.79 15.25
N HIS A 108 -11.86 -17.46 15.34
CA HIS A 108 -10.91 -16.63 14.60
C HIS A 108 -9.42 -17.05 14.70
N THR A 109 -8.71 -16.84 13.58
CA THR A 109 -7.23 -16.71 13.48
C THR A 109 -6.37 -17.92 13.92
N ALA A 110 -6.09 -18.83 12.96
CA ALA A 110 -5.09 -19.89 13.09
C ALA A 110 -3.88 -19.69 12.14
N LEU A 111 -2.94 -18.82 12.50
CA LEU A 111 -1.64 -18.69 11.80
C LEU A 111 -0.57 -19.59 12.49
N GLY A 112 -0.56 -20.89 12.14
CA GLY A 112 0.19 -21.92 12.85
C GLY A 112 1.14 -22.77 11.99
N ARG A 113 2.39 -22.32 11.83
CA ARG A 113 3.61 -23.06 11.40
C ARG A 113 3.46 -24.52 10.89
N ALA A 114 3.66 -24.72 9.59
CA ALA A 114 4.26 -25.96 9.08
C ALA A 114 5.80 -25.91 9.23
N SER A 115 6.44 -27.06 9.43
CA SER A 115 7.92 -27.20 9.44
C SER A 115 8.46 -27.48 8.03
N PRO A 116 9.72 -27.09 7.72
CA PRO A 116 10.22 -27.13 6.34
C PRO A 116 10.67 -28.53 5.91
N GLY A 117 10.03 -29.08 4.87
CA GLY A 117 10.45 -30.36 4.28
C GLY A 117 9.79 -30.69 2.94
N LEU A 118 10.52 -30.40 1.85
CA LEU A 118 10.28 -30.85 0.46
C LEU A 118 8.97 -30.40 -0.22
N GLY A 119 9.05 -30.17 -1.54
CA GLY A 119 7.87 -30.02 -2.41
C GLY A 119 7.41 -28.57 -2.64
N SER A 120 7.83 -28.02 -3.78
CA SER A 120 7.23 -26.80 -4.35
C SER A 120 5.72 -26.94 -4.56
N SER A 121 4.94 -25.93 -4.14
CA SER A 121 3.58 -25.75 -4.68
C SER A 121 3.68 -25.49 -6.18
N GLN A 122 3.47 -26.53 -6.99
CA GLN A 122 3.26 -26.35 -8.42
C GLN A 122 1.91 -25.63 -8.61
N LEU A 123 1.98 -24.38 -9.08
CA LEU A 123 0.85 -23.78 -9.76
C LEU A 123 0.61 -24.60 -11.03
N LEU A 124 -0.31 -25.56 -10.95
CA LEU A 124 -0.84 -26.24 -12.12
C LEU A 124 -1.73 -25.25 -12.87
N SER A 125 -1.09 -24.37 -13.63
CA SER A 125 -1.75 -23.51 -14.62
C SER A 125 -2.22 -24.38 -15.77
N PHE A 126 -3.36 -25.04 -15.59
CA PHE A 126 -4.12 -25.65 -16.67
C PHE A 126 -4.68 -24.56 -17.58
N ASN A 127 -3.81 -24.01 -18.44
CA ASN A 127 -4.23 -23.28 -19.62
C ASN A 127 -5.24 -24.16 -20.38
N SER A 128 -6.34 -23.57 -20.84
CA SER A 128 -7.41 -24.30 -21.51
C SER A 128 -6.93 -24.92 -22.83
N VAL A 129 -6.55 -26.21 -22.79
CA VAL A 129 -6.21 -26.99 -23.97
C VAL A 129 -7.48 -27.39 -24.69
N ASN A 130 -7.83 -26.58 -25.70
CA ASN A 130 -8.80 -26.73 -26.79
C ASN A 130 -9.95 -27.75 -26.60
N ALA A 131 -11.19 -27.25 -26.71
CA ALA A 131 -12.36 -28.04 -27.09
C ALA A 131 -13.34 -27.15 -27.88
N ASP A 132 -13.44 -27.37 -29.20
CA ASP A 132 -14.48 -26.76 -30.03
C ASP A 132 -15.81 -27.49 -29.84
N SER A 133 -16.65 -27.02 -28.91
CA SER A 133 -18.12 -27.18 -28.93
C SER A 133 -18.76 -26.43 -27.76
N SER A 134 -19.59 -25.43 -28.07
CA SER A 134 -20.42 -24.65 -27.11
C SER A 134 -19.69 -24.08 -25.87
N GLY A 135 -19.49 -22.76 -25.82
CA GLY A 135 -18.91 -22.04 -24.67
C GLY A 135 -19.80 -21.94 -23.42
N SER A 136 -20.54 -23.00 -23.10
CA SER A 136 -21.35 -23.18 -21.90
C SER A 136 -20.60 -24.01 -20.85
N GLY A 137 -20.80 -23.73 -19.57
CA GLY A 137 -20.21 -24.53 -18.49
C GLY A 137 -20.88 -25.91 -18.31
N VAL A 138 -20.63 -26.54 -17.16
CA VAL A 138 -21.10 -27.92 -16.89
C VAL A 138 -22.63 -28.00 -16.85
N SER A 139 -23.21 -29.06 -17.44
CA SER A 139 -24.66 -29.26 -17.53
C SER A 139 -25.28 -30.06 -16.37
N ASP A 140 -26.62 -30.00 -16.25
CA ASP A 140 -27.42 -30.86 -15.37
C ASP A 140 -27.25 -32.35 -15.66
N VAL A 141 -27.18 -32.74 -16.94
CA VAL A 141 -26.98 -34.13 -17.35
C VAL A 141 -25.62 -34.66 -16.88
N LEU A 142 -24.57 -33.85 -17.00
CA LEU A 142 -23.22 -34.22 -16.59
C LEU A 142 -23.11 -34.27 -15.05
N VAL A 143 -23.62 -33.26 -14.34
CA VAL A 143 -23.69 -33.25 -12.86
C VAL A 143 -24.44 -34.48 -12.34
N TRP A 144 -25.60 -34.80 -12.91
CA TRP A 144 -26.40 -35.96 -12.50
C TRP A 144 -25.67 -37.29 -12.76
N ALA A 145 -25.10 -37.47 -13.94
CA ALA A 145 -24.31 -38.66 -14.27
C ALA A 145 -23.08 -38.82 -13.36
N GLY A 146 -22.40 -37.71 -13.03
CA GLY A 146 -21.28 -37.70 -12.09
C GLY A 146 -21.68 -38.11 -10.67
N LEU A 147 -22.73 -37.51 -10.12
CA LEU A 147 -23.19 -37.83 -8.77
C LEU A 147 -23.75 -39.26 -8.65
N LEU A 148 -24.50 -39.75 -9.65
CA LEU A 148 -24.92 -41.16 -9.70
C LEU A 148 -23.72 -42.12 -9.77
N ARG A 149 -22.67 -41.78 -10.55
CA ARG A 149 -21.44 -42.58 -10.62
C ARG A 149 -20.73 -42.63 -9.27
N LEU A 150 -20.69 -41.51 -8.54
CA LEU A 150 -20.15 -41.45 -7.19
C LEU A 150 -20.99 -42.28 -6.20
N GLN A 151 -22.31 -42.17 -6.21
CA GLN A 151 -23.20 -43.02 -5.40
C GLN A 151 -22.99 -44.53 -5.71
N ALA A 152 -22.76 -44.86 -6.98
CA ALA A 152 -22.51 -46.23 -7.44
C ALA A 152 -21.09 -46.76 -7.14
N LEU A 153 -20.12 -45.89 -6.84
CA LEU A 153 -18.79 -46.24 -6.32
C LEU A 153 -18.83 -46.38 -4.79
N PHE A 154 -19.38 -45.38 -4.10
CA PHE A 154 -19.49 -45.30 -2.64
C PHE A 154 -20.73 -46.04 -2.10
N ARG A 155 -21.07 -47.22 -2.64
CA ARG A 155 -22.24 -48.06 -2.25
C ARG A 155 -22.27 -48.55 -0.78
N ARG A 156 -21.35 -48.08 0.07
CA ARG A 156 -21.29 -48.33 1.52
C ARG A 156 -21.57 -47.07 2.35
N THR A 157 -21.79 -45.91 1.73
CA THR A 157 -22.32 -44.70 2.38
C THR A 157 -23.81 -44.61 2.07
N ASP A 158 -24.66 -44.64 3.10
CA ASP A 158 -26.11 -44.57 2.94
C ASP A 158 -26.54 -43.13 2.61
N VAL A 159 -26.37 -42.74 1.35
CA VAL A 159 -26.52 -41.36 0.86
C VAL A 159 -27.48 -41.33 -0.33
N MET A 160 -28.53 -40.52 -0.20
CA MET A 160 -29.42 -40.19 -1.31
C MET A 160 -28.74 -39.17 -2.24
N VAL A 161 -28.94 -39.28 -3.55
CA VAL A 161 -28.63 -38.21 -4.50
C VAL A 161 -29.93 -37.77 -5.15
N VAL A 162 -30.25 -36.48 -5.06
CA VAL A 162 -31.45 -35.89 -5.65
C VAL A 162 -31.12 -35.38 -7.06
N SER A 163 -32.03 -35.51 -8.04
CA SER A 163 -31.75 -35.02 -9.40
C SER A 163 -31.74 -33.48 -9.44
N PRO A 164 -30.91 -32.85 -10.29
CA PRO A 164 -30.89 -31.39 -10.41
C PRO A 164 -32.26 -30.79 -10.77
N ALA A 165 -33.05 -31.51 -11.57
CA ALA A 165 -34.40 -31.08 -11.94
C ALA A 165 -35.36 -31.07 -10.74
N ASP A 166 -35.31 -32.09 -9.88
CA ASP A 166 -36.11 -32.14 -8.64
C ASP A 166 -35.68 -31.04 -7.67
N VAL A 167 -34.37 -30.82 -7.49
CA VAL A 167 -33.81 -29.77 -6.62
C VAL A 167 -34.31 -28.39 -7.05
N ILE A 168 -34.18 -28.06 -8.33
CA ILE A 168 -34.57 -26.74 -8.88
C ILE A 168 -36.09 -26.53 -8.79
N ALA A 169 -36.90 -27.58 -8.95
CA ALA A 169 -38.35 -27.51 -8.80
C ALA A 169 -38.81 -27.13 -7.37
N CYS A 170 -37.94 -27.26 -6.36
CA CYS A 170 -38.23 -26.93 -4.96
C CYS A 170 -37.74 -25.55 -4.51
N LEU A 171 -37.07 -24.78 -5.38
CA LEU A 171 -36.57 -23.44 -5.07
C LEU A 171 -37.62 -22.31 -5.04
N PRO A 172 -38.74 -22.35 -5.81
CA PRO A 172 -39.73 -21.27 -5.75
C PRO A 172 -40.50 -21.25 -4.41
N VAL A 173 -40.46 -20.10 -3.73
CA VAL A 173 -41.26 -19.84 -2.52
C VAL A 173 -42.74 -20.07 -2.84
N GLY A 174 -43.33 -21.12 -2.25
CA GLY A 174 -44.72 -21.52 -2.50
C GLY A 174 -44.90 -22.77 -3.38
N ALA A 175 -43.84 -23.54 -3.66
CA ALA A 175 -43.94 -24.86 -4.30
C ALA A 175 -45.01 -25.75 -3.61
N LYS A 176 -46.08 -26.08 -4.35
CA LYS A 176 -47.18 -26.91 -3.84
C LYS A 176 -46.71 -28.35 -3.65
N ARG A 177 -47.06 -28.99 -2.53
CA ARG A 177 -46.76 -30.42 -2.25
C ARG A 177 -47.30 -31.39 -3.33
N THR A 178 -48.22 -30.95 -4.17
CA THR A 178 -48.83 -31.72 -5.27
C THR A 178 -47.87 -31.86 -6.47
N GLY A 179 -47.01 -32.87 -6.45
CA GLY A 179 -46.14 -33.21 -7.58
C GLY A 179 -44.69 -33.59 -7.25
N LEU A 180 -44.32 -33.68 -5.97
CA LEU A 180 -42.98 -34.14 -5.57
C LEU A 180 -42.72 -35.56 -6.08
N SER A 181 -41.64 -35.73 -6.85
CA SER A 181 -41.17 -37.03 -7.33
C SER A 181 -40.76 -37.94 -6.16
N THR A 182 -40.83 -39.26 -6.33
CA THR A 182 -40.35 -40.23 -5.34
C THR A 182 -38.85 -40.11 -5.07
N THR A 183 -38.08 -39.47 -5.96
CA THR A 183 -36.66 -39.09 -5.78
C THR A 183 -36.43 -38.03 -4.68
N MET A 184 -37.47 -37.35 -4.19
CA MET A 184 -37.41 -36.44 -3.03
C MET A 184 -37.66 -37.13 -1.68
N LEU A 185 -38.01 -38.41 -1.67
CA LEU A 185 -38.28 -39.16 -0.44
C LEU A 185 -36.97 -39.64 0.20
N TRP A 186 -36.31 -38.76 0.97
CA TRP A 186 -35.14 -39.08 1.80
C TRP A 186 -35.42 -40.30 2.70
N PRO A 187 -34.84 -41.48 2.41
CA PRO A 187 -35.13 -42.68 3.20
C PRO A 187 -34.59 -42.54 4.62
N GLU A 188 -35.27 -43.13 5.61
CA GLU A 188 -34.77 -43.16 7.00
C GLU A 188 -33.43 -43.90 7.12
N VAL A 189 -33.20 -44.88 6.24
CA VAL A 189 -31.92 -45.62 6.16
C VAL A 189 -30.77 -44.77 5.61
N ALA A 190 -31.04 -43.64 4.95
CA ALA A 190 -30.01 -42.78 4.37
C ALA A 190 -29.57 -41.71 5.39
N ALA A 191 -28.36 -41.86 5.91
CA ALA A 191 -27.73 -40.91 6.83
C ALA A 191 -27.58 -39.50 6.24
N GLY A 192 -27.41 -39.38 4.91
CA GLY A 192 -27.26 -38.10 4.23
C GLY A 192 -27.96 -38.00 2.87
N ALA A 193 -28.00 -36.79 2.34
CA ALA A 193 -28.47 -36.48 1.00
C ALA A 193 -27.54 -35.47 0.31
N LEU A 194 -27.24 -35.70 -0.97
CA LEU A 194 -26.53 -34.77 -1.87
C LEU A 194 -27.54 -34.10 -2.82
N LEU A 195 -27.52 -32.77 -2.84
CA LEU A 195 -28.43 -31.94 -3.60
C LEU A 195 -27.64 -30.99 -4.51
N PRO A 196 -27.54 -31.27 -5.82
CA PRO A 196 -26.93 -30.37 -6.78
C PRO A 196 -27.79 -29.13 -6.99
N LEU A 197 -27.42 -28.05 -6.33
CA LEU A 197 -28.14 -26.77 -6.33
C LEU A 197 -27.60 -25.86 -7.42
N CYS A 198 -28.47 -25.48 -8.38
CA CYS A 198 -28.19 -24.46 -9.38
C CYS A 198 -29.07 -23.23 -9.18
N VAL A 199 -28.46 -22.05 -9.04
CA VAL A 199 -29.13 -20.74 -8.95
C VAL A 199 -28.40 -19.76 -9.87
N ASP A 200 -29.14 -18.99 -10.67
CA ASP A 200 -28.60 -18.01 -11.63
C ASP A 200 -27.45 -18.55 -12.49
N SER A 201 -27.65 -19.76 -13.01
CA SER A 201 -26.64 -20.54 -13.75
C SER A 201 -25.35 -20.78 -12.96
N HIS A 202 -25.42 -21.25 -11.71
CA HIS A 202 -24.23 -21.60 -10.91
C HIS A 202 -24.44 -22.82 -10.01
N TRP A 203 -23.56 -23.80 -10.17
CA TRP A 203 -23.58 -25.06 -9.42
C TRP A 203 -22.89 -24.95 -8.06
N SER A 204 -23.59 -25.44 -7.04
CA SER A 204 -23.13 -25.60 -5.66
C SER A 204 -23.64 -26.94 -5.11
N LEU A 205 -22.96 -27.51 -4.11
CA LEU A 205 -23.39 -28.76 -3.48
C LEU A 205 -24.01 -28.48 -2.11
N LEU A 206 -25.32 -28.64 -1.97
CA LEU A 206 -25.96 -28.72 -0.66
C LEU A 206 -25.93 -30.17 -0.17
N VAL A 207 -25.45 -30.38 1.05
CA VAL A 207 -25.43 -31.68 1.74
C VAL A 207 -26.34 -31.56 2.96
N LEU A 208 -27.28 -32.49 3.13
CA LEU A 208 -28.07 -32.64 4.34
C LEU A 208 -27.65 -33.92 5.07
N VAL A 209 -27.50 -33.86 6.39
CA VAL A 209 -27.15 -35.02 7.24
C VAL A 209 -28.10 -35.10 8.42
N ARG A 210 -28.64 -36.29 8.71
CA ARG A 210 -29.44 -36.56 9.91
C ARG A 210 -28.51 -36.61 11.12
N THR A 211 -28.82 -35.86 12.18
CA THR A 211 -27.97 -35.76 13.38
C THR A 211 -28.58 -36.57 14.53
N GLU A 212 -29.58 -36.01 15.20
CA GLU A 212 -30.37 -36.67 16.23
C GLU A 212 -31.77 -37.03 15.71
N VAL A 213 -32.55 -37.78 16.50
CA VAL A 213 -33.92 -38.16 16.11
C VAL A 213 -34.78 -36.91 15.97
N GLY A 214 -35.24 -36.63 14.76
CA GLY A 214 -36.02 -35.42 14.43
C GLY A 214 -35.20 -34.21 13.98
N TYR A 215 -33.87 -34.34 13.82
CA TYR A 215 -32.99 -33.21 13.47
C TYR A 215 -32.11 -33.47 12.25
N CYS A 216 -31.79 -32.41 11.52
CA CYS A 216 -30.77 -32.44 10.48
C CYS A 216 -29.98 -31.13 10.39
N ARG A 217 -28.80 -31.24 9.79
CA ARG A 217 -27.83 -30.16 9.57
C ARG A 217 -27.51 -30.02 8.08
N ALA A 218 -27.24 -28.80 7.65
CA ALA A 218 -26.92 -28.47 6.27
C ALA A 218 -25.45 -28.03 6.11
N VAL A 219 -24.79 -28.50 5.05
CA VAL A 219 -23.49 -27.98 4.60
C VAL A 219 -23.60 -27.55 3.16
N LEU A 220 -23.30 -26.28 2.86
CA LEU A 220 -23.20 -25.77 1.49
C LEU A 220 -21.73 -25.73 1.08
N LEU A 221 -21.37 -26.47 0.02
CA LEU A 221 -20.04 -26.43 -0.57
C LEU A 221 -20.05 -25.69 -1.91
N ASP A 222 -19.48 -24.48 -1.91
CA ASP A 222 -19.51 -23.53 -3.03
C ASP A 222 -18.12 -22.97 -3.37
N GLY A 223 -17.83 -22.85 -4.67
CA GLY A 223 -16.62 -22.21 -5.20
C GLY A 223 -16.66 -20.67 -5.19
N VAL A 224 -17.83 -20.06 -5.00
CA VAL A 224 -18.02 -18.61 -4.86
C VAL A 224 -18.71 -18.35 -3.52
N HIS A 225 -18.02 -17.66 -2.61
CA HIS A 225 -18.51 -17.49 -1.24
C HIS A 225 -19.76 -16.58 -1.21
N GLY A 226 -20.73 -16.94 -0.36
CA GLY A 226 -21.97 -16.19 -0.16
C GLY A 226 -22.92 -16.22 -1.36
N ARG A 227 -22.70 -17.13 -2.33
CA ARG A 227 -23.42 -17.09 -3.61
C ARG A 227 -24.83 -17.68 -3.52
N ASN A 228 -24.96 -18.96 -3.13
CA ASN A 228 -26.24 -19.68 -3.08
C ASN A 228 -26.77 -19.87 -1.64
N THR A 229 -26.21 -19.17 -0.63
CA THR A 229 -26.43 -19.43 0.81
C THR A 229 -27.88 -19.29 1.25
N ILE A 230 -28.61 -18.31 0.72
CA ILE A 230 -30.03 -18.07 1.05
C ILE A 230 -30.89 -19.20 0.48
N GLN A 231 -30.73 -19.50 -0.81
CA GLN A 231 -31.50 -20.53 -1.50
C GLN A 231 -31.19 -21.93 -0.94
N ALA A 232 -29.95 -22.17 -0.52
CA ALA A 232 -29.56 -23.39 0.19
C ALA A 232 -30.24 -23.48 1.58
N GLN A 233 -30.35 -22.37 2.31
CA GLN A 233 -31.04 -22.32 3.60
C GLN A 233 -32.55 -22.56 3.46
N GLU A 234 -33.19 -21.97 2.45
CA GLU A 234 -34.61 -22.17 2.13
C GLU A 234 -34.88 -23.62 1.72
N LEU A 235 -34.09 -24.16 0.79
CA LEU A 235 -34.18 -25.55 0.31
C LEU A 235 -33.93 -26.57 1.44
N ALA A 236 -32.93 -26.36 2.28
CA ALA A 236 -32.64 -27.20 3.45
C ALA A 236 -33.82 -27.22 4.42
N THR A 237 -34.40 -26.05 4.71
CA THR A 237 -35.54 -25.90 5.62
C THR A 237 -36.81 -26.55 5.05
N PHE A 238 -37.05 -26.39 3.74
CA PHE A 238 -38.16 -27.03 3.04
C PHE A 238 -38.06 -28.55 3.08
N ILE A 239 -36.90 -29.12 2.73
CA ILE A 239 -36.70 -30.57 2.69
C ILE A 239 -36.68 -31.17 4.11
N ALA A 240 -36.12 -30.49 5.11
CA ALA A 240 -36.27 -30.87 6.50
C ALA A 240 -37.75 -30.96 6.91
N GLY A 241 -38.53 -29.91 6.61
CA GLY A 241 -39.97 -29.84 6.91
C GLY A 241 -40.85 -30.83 6.13
N LEU A 242 -40.43 -31.29 4.95
CA LEU A 242 -41.07 -32.41 4.24
C LEU A 242 -40.88 -33.75 4.97
N HIS A 243 -39.74 -33.93 5.64
CA HIS A 243 -39.33 -35.17 6.31
C HIS A 243 -39.58 -35.17 7.83
N GLY A 244 -40.30 -34.16 8.34
CA GLY A 244 -40.58 -34.02 9.77
C GLY A 244 -39.34 -33.70 10.63
N LEU A 245 -38.28 -33.21 9.99
CA LEU A 245 -37.01 -32.85 10.63
C LEU A 245 -36.95 -31.35 10.92
N VAL A 246 -36.27 -30.99 12.00
CA VAL A 246 -35.89 -29.61 12.31
C VAL A 246 -34.47 -29.37 11.80
N MET A 247 -34.32 -28.39 10.91
CA MET A 247 -33.04 -27.86 10.46
C MET A 247 -32.38 -27.13 11.65
N GLN A 248 -31.19 -27.56 12.05
CA GLN A 248 -30.46 -26.99 13.20
C GLN A 248 -29.64 -25.77 12.79
N ASP A 249 -28.83 -25.92 11.74
CA ASP A 249 -27.85 -24.95 11.25
C ASP A 249 -27.45 -25.25 9.79
N LEU A 250 -26.94 -24.22 9.12
CA LEU A 250 -26.29 -24.30 7.82
C LEU A 250 -24.86 -23.73 7.91
N SER A 251 -23.86 -24.56 7.59
CA SER A 251 -22.47 -24.13 7.47
C SER A 251 -22.07 -24.03 5.99
N GLU A 252 -21.53 -22.89 5.56
CA GLU A 252 -20.92 -22.76 4.23
C GLU A 252 -19.44 -23.13 4.29
N THR A 253 -18.93 -23.85 3.29
CA THR A 253 -17.55 -24.35 3.23
C THR A 253 -17.00 -24.25 1.81
N GLN A 254 -15.76 -23.81 1.66
CA GLN A 254 -15.08 -23.72 0.37
C GLN A 254 -13.78 -24.52 0.42
N LEU A 255 -13.80 -25.74 -0.13
CA LEU A 255 -12.58 -26.57 -0.23
C LEU A 255 -11.69 -26.11 -1.41
N TRP A 256 -12.31 -25.67 -2.50
CA TRP A 256 -11.63 -25.06 -3.64
C TRP A 256 -12.37 -23.79 -4.09
N SER A 257 -11.66 -22.66 -4.18
CA SER A 257 -12.21 -21.41 -4.73
C SER A 257 -12.32 -21.50 -6.26
N GLN A 258 -13.40 -20.98 -6.83
CA GLN A 258 -13.63 -20.98 -8.28
C GLN A 258 -12.75 -19.94 -9.00
N ILE A 259 -11.89 -20.43 -9.91
CA ILE A 259 -10.97 -19.60 -10.70
C ILE A 259 -11.53 -19.33 -12.10
N ASP A 260 -12.15 -20.33 -12.74
CA ASP A 260 -12.79 -20.22 -14.06
C ASP A 260 -14.32 -20.17 -13.89
N CYS A 261 -15.00 -19.21 -14.53
CA CYS A 261 -16.46 -19.07 -14.45
C CYS A 261 -17.22 -20.31 -14.95
N LEU A 262 -16.65 -21.15 -15.81
CA LEU A 262 -17.31 -22.38 -16.30
C LEU A 262 -17.12 -23.60 -15.37
N SER A 263 -16.27 -23.49 -14.34
CA SER A 263 -15.82 -24.64 -13.54
C SER A 263 -16.70 -25.02 -12.34
N CYS A 264 -17.75 -24.25 -12.00
CA CYS A 264 -18.59 -24.49 -10.81
C CYS A 264 -19.12 -25.94 -10.68
N GLY A 265 -19.58 -26.56 -11.78
CA GLY A 265 -20.07 -27.95 -11.76
C GLY A 265 -18.96 -28.99 -11.59
N THR A 266 -17.73 -28.66 -12.00
CA THR A 266 -16.55 -29.50 -11.72
C THR A 266 -16.20 -29.45 -10.23
N LEU A 267 -16.26 -28.25 -9.62
CA LEU A 267 -16.07 -28.07 -8.18
C LEU A 267 -17.15 -28.80 -7.37
N LEU A 268 -18.41 -28.76 -7.80
CA LEU A 268 -19.51 -29.55 -7.20
C LEU A 268 -19.18 -31.05 -7.17
N LEU A 269 -18.68 -31.61 -8.27
CA LEU A 269 -18.31 -33.03 -8.33
C LEU A 269 -17.09 -33.35 -7.46
N ALA A 270 -16.09 -32.45 -7.40
CA ALA A 270 -14.95 -32.59 -6.49
C ALA A 270 -15.38 -32.52 -5.01
N HIS A 271 -16.29 -31.61 -4.66
CA HIS A 271 -16.88 -31.49 -3.32
C HIS A 271 -17.64 -32.77 -2.94
N ALA A 272 -18.38 -33.39 -3.88
CA ALA A 272 -19.06 -34.66 -3.64
C ALA A 272 -18.07 -35.81 -3.37
N VAL A 273 -16.93 -35.86 -4.06
CA VAL A 273 -15.86 -36.85 -3.76
C VAL A 273 -15.28 -36.65 -2.36
N ALA A 274 -14.99 -35.42 -1.96
CA ALA A 274 -14.45 -35.11 -0.62
C ALA A 274 -15.42 -35.54 0.49
N ILE A 275 -16.71 -35.19 0.36
CA ILE A 275 -17.76 -35.56 1.32
C ILE A 275 -17.98 -37.09 1.39
N LEU A 276 -18.04 -37.79 0.24
CA LEU A 276 -18.28 -39.25 0.21
C LEU A 276 -17.06 -40.09 0.63
N SER A 277 -15.85 -39.57 0.45
CA SER A 277 -14.61 -40.22 0.93
C SER A 277 -14.29 -39.92 2.40
N GLY A 278 -14.90 -38.88 2.97
CA GLY A 278 -14.59 -38.36 4.30
C GLY A 278 -13.28 -37.57 4.38
N ASP A 279 -12.69 -37.19 3.24
CA ASP A 279 -11.42 -36.47 3.17
C ASP A 279 -11.66 -35.00 2.78
N LEU A 280 -11.80 -34.15 3.81
CA LEU A 280 -11.93 -32.70 3.67
C LEU A 280 -10.60 -31.97 3.40
N THR A 281 -9.46 -32.65 3.20
CA THR A 281 -8.15 -31.99 3.06
C THR A 281 -7.93 -31.26 1.72
N ALA A 282 -9.01 -31.03 0.95
CA ALA A 282 -9.02 -30.40 -0.37
C ALA A 282 -8.02 -31.08 -1.36
N HIS A 283 -7.85 -32.39 -1.23
CA HIS A 283 -6.81 -33.16 -1.90
C HIS A 283 -6.85 -32.97 -3.44
N PRO A 284 -5.78 -32.45 -4.09
CA PRO A 284 -5.83 -31.97 -5.48
C PRO A 284 -6.30 -32.99 -6.51
N VAL A 285 -6.10 -34.29 -6.25
CA VAL A 285 -6.53 -35.38 -7.14
C VAL A 285 -8.05 -35.40 -7.32
N PHE A 286 -8.85 -35.02 -6.32
CA PHE A 286 -10.32 -35.03 -6.45
C PHE A 286 -10.81 -33.99 -7.46
N LEU A 287 -10.17 -32.81 -7.49
CA LEU A 287 -10.49 -31.74 -8.44
C LEU A 287 -9.96 -32.07 -9.84
N GLU A 288 -8.71 -32.55 -9.93
CA GLU A 288 -8.07 -33.01 -11.16
C GLU A 288 -8.89 -34.13 -11.85
N ASP A 289 -9.34 -35.12 -11.10
CA ASP A 289 -10.16 -36.20 -11.67
C ASP A 289 -11.57 -35.74 -12.05
N ALA A 290 -12.17 -34.80 -11.31
CA ALA A 290 -13.42 -34.17 -11.73
C ALA A 290 -13.25 -33.44 -13.07
N PHE A 291 -12.13 -32.72 -13.28
CA PHE A 291 -11.80 -32.12 -14.59
C PHE A 291 -11.64 -33.18 -15.70
N ARG A 292 -10.98 -34.31 -15.42
CA ARG A 292 -10.86 -35.44 -16.37
C ARG A 292 -12.23 -36.02 -16.73
N PHE A 293 -13.10 -36.24 -15.75
CA PHE A 293 -14.45 -36.75 -15.97
C PHE A 293 -15.30 -35.79 -16.81
N VAL A 294 -15.28 -34.49 -16.49
CA VAL A 294 -15.99 -33.47 -17.28
C VAL A 294 -15.46 -33.41 -18.71
N LYS A 295 -14.14 -33.40 -18.90
CA LYS A 295 -13.51 -33.33 -20.24
C LYS A 295 -13.69 -34.61 -21.07
N GLY A 296 -13.80 -35.76 -20.43
CA GLY A 296 -14.03 -37.06 -21.08
C GLY A 296 -15.50 -37.42 -21.28
N PHE A 297 -16.45 -36.56 -20.89
CA PHE A 297 -17.87 -36.87 -20.99
C PHE A 297 -18.39 -36.72 -22.43
N PRO A 298 -19.19 -37.66 -22.96
CA PRO A 298 -19.72 -37.58 -24.32
C PRO A 298 -20.58 -36.33 -24.59
N ALA A 299 -20.65 -35.93 -25.87
CA ALA A 299 -21.55 -34.86 -26.30
C ALA A 299 -23.02 -35.21 -25.98
N HIS A 300 -23.75 -34.25 -25.42
CA HIS A 300 -25.09 -34.42 -24.88
C HIS A 300 -25.87 -33.10 -24.93
N GLN A 301 -27.19 -33.15 -24.74
CA GLN A 301 -28.04 -31.96 -24.61
C GLN A 301 -28.42 -31.76 -23.15
N GLY A 302 -27.91 -30.69 -22.53
CA GLY A 302 -28.33 -30.22 -21.20
C GLY A 302 -29.48 -29.21 -21.26
N LYS A 303 -30.17 -29.01 -20.13
CA LYS A 303 -31.20 -27.98 -19.96
C LYS A 303 -30.75 -26.85 -19.03
N ILE A 304 -29.90 -27.14 -18.06
CA ILE A 304 -29.35 -26.18 -17.09
C ILE A 304 -27.83 -26.23 -17.17
N PHE A 305 -27.17 -25.07 -17.17
CA PHE A 305 -25.72 -24.96 -17.30
C PHE A 305 -25.13 -24.06 -16.21
N GLY A 306 -23.92 -24.37 -15.77
CA GLY A 306 -23.22 -23.64 -14.70
C GLY A 306 -22.14 -22.69 -15.21
N ASN A 307 -22.46 -21.41 -15.29
CA ASN A 307 -21.60 -20.28 -15.63
C ASN A 307 -21.38 -19.39 -14.37
N GLY A 308 -20.80 -19.96 -13.32
CA GLY A 308 -20.59 -19.32 -12.02
C GLY A 308 -19.75 -18.05 -12.06
N GLY A 309 -20.41 -16.90 -12.25
CA GLY A 309 -19.85 -15.57 -12.03
C GLY A 309 -20.05 -15.07 -10.59
N LEU A 310 -20.23 -13.76 -10.42
CA LEU A 310 -20.71 -13.16 -9.17
C LEU A 310 -22.25 -13.26 -9.08
N ASN A 311 -22.82 -13.17 -7.87
CA ASN A 311 -24.28 -12.98 -7.71
C ASN A 311 -24.67 -11.49 -7.89
N GLU A 312 -25.96 -11.20 -8.02
CA GLU A 312 -26.44 -9.84 -8.33
C GLU A 312 -26.00 -8.79 -7.28
N ALA A 313 -25.99 -9.15 -5.99
CA ALA A 313 -25.54 -8.27 -4.91
C ALA A 313 -24.02 -7.96 -5.01
N GLN A 314 -23.19 -8.97 -5.24
CA GLN A 314 -21.74 -8.83 -5.42
C GLN A 314 -21.39 -8.04 -6.69
N ASP A 315 -22.12 -8.26 -7.79
CA ASP A 315 -21.97 -7.51 -9.04
C ASP A 315 -22.39 -6.04 -8.86
N SER A 316 -23.47 -5.77 -8.11
CA SER A 316 -23.91 -4.42 -7.73
C SER A 316 -22.91 -3.68 -6.83
N GLU A 317 -22.37 -4.35 -5.80
CA GLU A 317 -21.30 -3.78 -4.95
C GLU A 317 -20.05 -3.44 -5.78
N LEU A 318 -19.61 -4.37 -6.63
CA LEU A 318 -18.44 -4.17 -7.49
C LEU A 318 -18.66 -3.04 -8.52
N LYS A 319 -19.88 -2.91 -9.09
CA LYS A 319 -20.25 -1.76 -9.92
C LYS A 319 -20.09 -0.44 -9.15
N GLY A 320 -20.65 -0.36 -7.94
CA GLY A 320 -20.56 0.84 -7.09
C GLY A 320 -19.12 1.24 -6.77
N LEU A 321 -18.29 0.28 -6.32
CA LEU A 321 -16.88 0.51 -6.00
C LEU A 321 -16.06 0.98 -7.22
N LEU A 322 -16.36 0.47 -8.42
CA LEU A 322 -15.66 0.89 -9.64
C LEU A 322 -16.03 2.32 -10.05
N VAL A 323 -17.30 2.71 -9.95
CA VAL A 323 -17.75 4.09 -10.22
C VAL A 323 -17.17 5.07 -9.18
N GLU A 324 -17.23 4.73 -7.88
CA GLU A 324 -16.73 5.61 -6.80
C GLU A 324 -15.24 5.94 -6.95
N HIS A 325 -14.46 5.00 -7.50
CA HIS A 325 -13.03 5.12 -7.74
C HIS A 325 -12.64 5.52 -9.18
N GLY A 326 -13.63 5.86 -10.02
CA GLY A 326 -13.40 6.60 -11.26
C GLY A 326 -13.45 5.81 -12.57
N VAL A 327 -14.04 4.61 -12.60
CA VAL A 327 -14.36 3.91 -13.85
C VAL A 327 -15.65 4.51 -14.44
N PRO A 328 -15.67 4.98 -15.70
CA PRO A 328 -16.90 5.46 -16.33
C PRO A 328 -17.96 4.36 -16.45
N GLU A 329 -19.22 4.66 -16.15
CA GLU A 329 -20.32 3.68 -16.07
C GLU A 329 -20.42 2.75 -17.30
N ALA A 330 -20.35 3.34 -18.51
CA ALA A 330 -20.36 2.60 -19.78
C ALA A 330 -19.21 1.59 -19.95
N ALA A 331 -18.13 1.70 -19.16
CA ALA A 331 -16.99 0.78 -19.14
C ALA A 331 -17.02 -0.21 -17.97
N VAL A 332 -17.92 -0.06 -16.99
CA VAL A 332 -17.95 -0.89 -15.77
C VAL A 332 -18.33 -2.34 -16.08
N ALA A 333 -19.37 -2.57 -16.89
CA ALA A 333 -19.81 -3.93 -17.24
C ALA A 333 -18.69 -4.76 -17.89
N GLN A 334 -17.96 -4.16 -18.86
CA GLN A 334 -16.79 -4.80 -19.46
C GLN A 334 -15.66 -4.99 -18.44
N ARG A 335 -15.39 -4.00 -17.58
CA ARG A 335 -14.36 -4.09 -16.53
C ARG A 335 -14.60 -5.27 -15.59
N ILE A 336 -15.86 -5.58 -15.27
CA ILE A 336 -16.24 -6.71 -14.42
C ILE A 336 -16.06 -8.04 -15.15
N GLN A 337 -16.49 -8.14 -16.41
CA GLN A 337 -16.25 -9.35 -17.23
C GLN A 337 -14.74 -9.63 -17.40
N ASP A 338 -13.94 -8.60 -17.70
CA ASP A 338 -12.49 -8.71 -17.80
C ASP A 338 -11.87 -9.12 -16.44
N ALA A 339 -12.39 -8.59 -15.33
CA ALA A 339 -11.91 -8.93 -13.99
C ALA A 339 -12.23 -10.38 -13.62
N ILE A 340 -13.46 -10.86 -13.83
CA ILE A 340 -13.86 -12.25 -13.58
C ILE A 340 -12.99 -13.20 -14.41
N LYS A 341 -12.69 -12.85 -15.68
CA LYS A 341 -11.85 -13.65 -16.58
C LYS A 341 -10.36 -13.70 -16.18
N VAL A 342 -9.84 -12.68 -15.49
CA VAL A 342 -8.40 -12.58 -15.14
C VAL A 342 -8.09 -12.91 -13.67
N LEU A 343 -9.06 -12.70 -12.76
CA LEU A 343 -8.91 -12.87 -11.31
C LEU A 343 -9.69 -14.06 -10.75
N GLY A 344 -10.71 -14.52 -11.48
CA GLY A 344 -11.67 -15.53 -11.05
C GLY A 344 -12.81 -14.98 -10.19
N PRO A 345 -14.01 -15.59 -10.26
CA PRO A 345 -15.19 -15.14 -9.51
C PRO A 345 -15.04 -15.34 -8.00
N GLY A 346 -14.49 -16.47 -7.55
CA GLY A 346 -14.27 -16.79 -6.14
C GLY A 346 -13.37 -15.75 -5.45
N PRO A 347 -12.14 -15.50 -5.94
CA PRO A 347 -11.24 -14.49 -5.38
C PRO A 347 -11.80 -13.06 -5.33
N ILE A 348 -12.70 -12.69 -6.25
CA ILE A 348 -13.40 -11.40 -6.22
C ILE A 348 -14.46 -11.39 -5.11
N SER A 349 -15.32 -12.43 -5.03
CA SER A 349 -16.30 -12.60 -3.95
C SER A 349 -15.64 -12.52 -2.55
N THR A 350 -14.54 -13.24 -2.33
CA THR A 350 -13.78 -13.19 -1.06
C THR A 350 -13.24 -11.78 -0.75
N ALA A 351 -12.88 -11.01 -1.78
CA ALA A 351 -12.40 -9.64 -1.62
C ALA A 351 -13.52 -8.66 -1.24
N LEU A 352 -14.74 -8.83 -1.77
CA LEU A 352 -15.89 -7.98 -1.45
C LEU A 352 -16.31 -8.11 0.03
N VAL A 353 -16.39 -9.34 0.55
CA VAL A 353 -16.75 -9.62 1.97
C VAL A 353 -15.72 -9.06 2.98
N THR A 354 -14.55 -8.60 2.53
CA THR A 354 -13.52 -8.01 3.40
C THR A 354 -13.87 -6.55 3.80
N LYS A 355 -13.73 -6.20 5.09
CA LYS A 355 -13.95 -4.84 5.66
C LYS A 355 -13.26 -3.65 4.94
N ASN A 356 -12.34 -3.90 4.02
CA ASN A 356 -11.80 -2.91 3.10
C ASN A 356 -11.70 -3.54 1.70
N SER A 357 -12.87 -3.73 1.07
CA SER A 357 -13.05 -4.49 -0.17
C SER A 357 -12.18 -3.94 -1.30
N TRP A 358 -12.12 -2.61 -1.47
CA TRP A 358 -11.23 -2.00 -2.47
C TRP A 358 -9.74 -2.33 -2.25
N GLN A 359 -9.26 -2.36 -1.00
CA GLN A 359 -7.87 -2.77 -0.73
C GLN A 359 -7.64 -4.25 -1.05
N ALA A 360 -8.61 -5.13 -0.76
CA ALA A 360 -8.54 -6.55 -1.11
C ALA A 360 -8.57 -6.77 -2.63
N LEU A 361 -9.46 -6.10 -3.36
CA LEU A 361 -9.57 -6.11 -4.82
C LEU A 361 -8.24 -5.67 -5.47
N LYS A 362 -7.63 -4.58 -4.98
CA LYS A 362 -6.29 -4.15 -5.46
C LYS A 362 -5.19 -5.16 -5.12
N ALA A 363 -5.28 -5.86 -3.98
CA ALA A 363 -4.29 -6.87 -3.60
C ALA A 363 -4.35 -8.11 -4.50
N ILE A 364 -5.54 -8.63 -4.83
CA ILE A 364 -5.67 -9.78 -5.77
C ILE A 364 -5.22 -9.39 -7.18
N ALA A 365 -5.54 -8.18 -7.64
CA ALA A 365 -5.14 -7.67 -8.95
C ALA A 365 -3.65 -7.28 -9.07
N SER A 366 -2.93 -7.20 -7.94
CA SER A 366 -1.49 -6.92 -7.90
C SER A 366 -0.62 -8.19 -7.80
N LYS A 367 -1.22 -9.38 -7.82
CA LYS A 367 -0.48 -10.66 -7.81
C LYS A 367 0.24 -10.85 -9.16
N PRO A 368 1.50 -11.35 -9.18
CA PRO A 368 2.25 -11.54 -10.43
C PRO A 368 1.58 -12.45 -11.48
N SER A 369 0.74 -13.38 -11.03
CA SER A 369 -0.02 -14.33 -11.86
C SER A 369 -1.27 -13.73 -12.52
N SER A 370 -1.76 -12.59 -12.03
CA SER A 370 -3.11 -12.07 -12.33
C SER A 370 -3.12 -10.54 -12.29
N MET A 371 -2.16 -9.93 -13.00
CA MET A 371 -1.95 -8.47 -13.03
C MET A 371 -3.10 -7.76 -13.75
N PHE A 372 -4.11 -7.34 -13.00
CA PHE A 372 -5.29 -6.65 -13.50
C PHE A 372 -5.27 -5.15 -13.13
N ARG A 373 -5.94 -4.32 -13.92
CA ARG A 373 -6.00 -2.86 -13.69
C ARG A 373 -7.46 -2.39 -13.60
N TRP A 374 -7.95 -2.28 -12.38
CA TRP A 374 -9.31 -1.81 -12.08
C TRP A 374 -9.63 -0.43 -12.68
N VAL A 375 -8.72 0.54 -12.58
CA VAL A 375 -8.87 1.90 -13.13
C VAL A 375 -7.67 2.23 -14.04
N LYS A 376 -7.93 2.67 -15.27
CA LYS A 376 -6.87 3.08 -16.22
C LYS A 376 -6.27 4.43 -15.83
N SER A 377 -5.10 4.73 -16.38
CA SER A 377 -4.38 5.99 -16.10
C SER A 377 -5.22 7.23 -16.43
N ASP A 378 -5.95 7.17 -17.54
CA ASP A 378 -6.70 8.29 -18.10
C ASP A 378 -8.05 8.46 -17.36
N GLU A 379 -8.71 7.35 -17.02
CA GLU A 379 -9.89 7.28 -16.15
C GLU A 379 -9.59 7.91 -14.77
N LEU A 380 -8.45 7.53 -14.16
CA LEU A 380 -8.01 8.11 -12.89
C LEU A 380 -7.67 9.60 -13.02
N GLY A 381 -7.11 10.04 -14.16
CA GLY A 381 -6.87 11.45 -14.46
C GLY A 381 -8.17 12.25 -14.51
N GLN A 382 -9.14 11.80 -15.30
CA GLN A 382 -10.47 12.41 -15.43
C GLN A 382 -11.21 12.46 -14.08
N HIS A 383 -11.12 11.40 -13.28
CA HIS A 383 -11.74 11.37 -11.95
C HIS A 383 -11.11 12.37 -10.96
N ILE A 384 -9.79 12.57 -11.04
CA ILE A 384 -9.08 13.60 -10.25
C ILE A 384 -9.44 15.01 -10.76
N GLU A 385 -9.49 15.23 -12.07
CA GLU A 385 -9.89 16.50 -12.69
C GLU A 385 -11.34 16.86 -12.30
N HIS A 386 -12.26 15.90 -12.31
CA HIS A 386 -13.67 16.06 -11.90
C HIS A 386 -13.81 16.31 -10.38
N LYS A 387 -13.18 15.51 -9.52
CA LYS A 387 -13.21 15.73 -8.05
C LYS A 387 -12.44 17.00 -7.62
N ALA A 388 -11.50 17.49 -8.42
CA ALA A 388 -10.92 18.81 -8.24
C ALA A 388 -11.95 19.90 -8.56
N ALA A 389 -12.50 19.91 -9.78
CA ALA A 389 -13.48 20.90 -10.22
C ALA A 389 -14.72 21.00 -9.31
N GLN A 390 -15.22 19.87 -8.79
CA GLN A 390 -16.35 19.83 -7.85
C GLN A 390 -16.03 20.39 -6.44
N ARG A 391 -14.76 20.48 -6.04
CA ARG A 391 -14.35 20.98 -4.70
C ARG A 391 -13.70 22.36 -4.74
N PHE A 392 -13.00 22.67 -5.83
CA PHE A 392 -12.32 23.93 -6.08
C PHE A 392 -12.43 24.21 -7.58
N GLY A 393 -13.17 25.25 -7.96
CA GLY A 393 -13.55 25.55 -9.37
C GLY A 393 -12.42 26.05 -10.27
N VAL A 394 -11.25 25.40 -10.24
CA VAL A 394 -10.05 25.73 -11.02
C VAL A 394 -9.43 24.45 -11.56
N SER A 395 -9.24 24.38 -12.88
CA SER A 395 -8.59 23.24 -13.53
C SER A 395 -7.08 23.24 -13.27
N ILE A 396 -6.53 22.09 -12.84
CA ILE A 396 -5.11 21.94 -12.51
C ILE A 396 -4.38 21.34 -13.73
N PRO A 397 -3.35 22.01 -14.30
CA PRO A 397 -2.59 21.46 -15.43
C PRO A 397 -1.89 20.12 -15.12
N ARG A 398 -1.89 19.23 -16.11
CA ARG A 398 -1.48 17.81 -16.01
C ARG A 398 -0.09 17.61 -15.39
N ALA A 399 -0.06 16.95 -14.22
CA ALA A 399 1.17 16.44 -13.63
C ALA A 399 1.72 15.24 -14.44
N LYS A 400 2.77 15.46 -15.23
CA LYS A 400 3.46 14.38 -15.98
C LYS A 400 3.92 13.26 -15.03
N GLY A 401 3.61 12.01 -15.38
CA GLY A 401 3.72 10.86 -14.49
C GLY A 401 5.14 10.53 -14.02
N LYS A 402 5.33 10.39 -12.70
CA LYS A 402 6.60 9.94 -12.12
C LYS A 402 6.87 8.47 -12.40
N LYS A 403 7.69 8.18 -13.42
CA LYS A 403 8.46 6.92 -13.49
C LYS A 403 9.24 6.75 -12.18
N GLN A 404 9.33 5.53 -11.68
CA GLN A 404 10.13 5.21 -10.49
C GLN A 404 11.64 5.30 -10.82
N ALA A 405 12.20 6.50 -10.71
CA ALA A 405 13.65 6.65 -10.60
C ALA A 405 14.11 5.96 -9.31
N LYS A 406 15.01 4.98 -9.43
CA LYS A 406 15.78 4.50 -8.27
C LYS A 406 16.49 5.71 -7.66
N ARG A 407 16.43 5.86 -6.33
CA ARG A 407 17.10 6.96 -5.63
C ARG A 407 18.63 6.86 -5.78
N ALA A 408 19.15 7.50 -6.82
CA ALA A 408 20.46 8.12 -6.76
C ALA A 408 20.48 9.16 -5.62
N GLY A 409 21.66 9.68 -5.29
CA GLY A 409 21.84 10.62 -4.17
C GLY A 409 20.80 11.75 -4.21
N GLN A 410 20.20 12.03 -3.05
CA GLN A 410 19.37 13.20 -2.86
C GLN A 410 20.19 14.43 -3.30
N PRO A 411 19.75 15.21 -4.30
CA PRO A 411 20.47 16.41 -4.67
C PRO A 411 20.60 17.30 -3.45
N THR A 412 21.77 17.92 -3.28
CA THR A 412 21.86 19.13 -2.47
C THR A 412 20.76 20.06 -2.96
N LEU A 413 19.89 20.54 -2.07
CA LEU A 413 18.87 21.51 -2.47
C LEU A 413 19.61 22.71 -3.08
N ALA A 414 19.23 23.13 -4.28
CA ALA A 414 19.71 24.38 -4.82
C ALA A 414 19.42 25.49 -3.78
N PRO A 415 20.37 26.40 -3.53
CA PRO A 415 20.12 27.48 -2.58
C PRO A 415 18.89 28.25 -3.05
N MET A 416 17.89 28.37 -2.17
CA MET A 416 16.68 29.13 -2.50
C MET A 416 17.03 30.61 -2.52
N ASN A 417 17.32 31.11 -3.72
CA ASN A 417 17.55 32.51 -4.01
C ASN A 417 16.21 33.23 -4.15
N ILE A 418 15.98 34.30 -3.39
CA ILE A 418 14.80 35.16 -3.55
C ILE A 418 15.26 36.47 -4.17
N ASP A 419 14.64 36.85 -5.29
CA ASP A 419 14.72 38.19 -5.84
C ASP A 419 14.17 39.20 -4.80
N PRO A 420 14.98 40.16 -4.33
CA PRO A 420 14.55 41.17 -3.37
C PRO A 420 13.32 41.97 -3.82
N LEU A 421 13.13 42.17 -5.13
CA LEU A 421 11.99 42.90 -5.68
C LEU A 421 10.65 42.15 -5.53
N GLN A 422 10.70 40.84 -5.25
CA GLN A 422 9.51 40.02 -4.98
C GLN A 422 9.08 40.05 -3.50
N LEU A 423 9.80 40.78 -2.64
CA LEU A 423 9.49 40.92 -1.21
C LEU A 423 8.91 42.30 -0.90
N GLN A 424 7.81 42.32 -0.16
CA GLN A 424 7.25 43.53 0.43
C GLN A 424 7.35 43.49 1.96
N VAL A 425 7.78 44.60 2.58
CA VAL A 425 7.83 44.76 4.04
C VAL A 425 6.42 44.67 4.61
N THR A 426 6.22 43.79 5.59
CA THR A 426 4.98 43.74 6.35
C THR A 426 4.92 44.96 7.29
N GLN A 427 3.80 45.70 7.28
CA GLN A 427 3.65 46.93 8.06
C GLN A 427 3.95 46.70 9.55
N GLY A 428 4.65 47.64 10.18
CA GLY A 428 5.07 47.56 11.58
C GLY A 428 6.19 46.55 11.88
N SER A 429 6.71 45.80 10.90
CA SER A 429 7.77 44.81 11.16
C SER A 429 9.16 45.42 11.41
N PHE A 430 9.38 46.66 11.00
CA PHE A 430 10.60 47.42 11.26
C PHE A 430 10.26 48.78 11.83
N THR A 431 11.04 49.22 12.82
CA THR A 431 10.88 50.50 13.50
C THR A 431 12.22 51.20 13.71
N THR A 432 12.17 52.50 13.97
CA THR A 432 13.29 53.31 14.48
C THR A 432 13.69 52.94 15.91
N SER A 433 14.62 53.68 16.50
CA SER A 433 14.94 53.60 17.93
C SER A 433 13.83 54.20 18.81
N SER A 434 13.08 55.19 18.30
CA SER A 434 11.89 55.77 18.93
C SER A 434 10.63 54.88 18.86
N GLY A 435 10.61 53.89 17.96
CA GLY A 435 9.46 52.98 17.75
C GLY A 435 8.57 53.37 16.56
N ASP A 436 8.94 54.38 15.79
CA ASP A 436 8.21 54.81 14.58
C ASP A 436 8.41 53.81 13.43
N PRO A 437 7.36 53.47 12.65
CA PRO A 437 7.42 52.40 11.65
C PRO A 437 8.16 52.80 10.38
N LEU A 438 9.13 51.99 9.96
CA LEU A 438 9.92 52.22 8.75
C LEU A 438 9.21 51.73 7.48
N CYS A 439 9.26 52.54 6.43
CA CYS A 439 8.71 52.21 5.11
C CYS A 439 9.70 51.38 4.27
N GLN A 440 9.22 50.81 3.16
CA GLN A 440 10.08 50.15 2.18
C GLN A 440 10.54 51.14 1.10
N LEU A 441 11.85 51.18 0.85
CA LEU A 441 12.48 51.95 -0.22
C LEU A 441 12.85 51.04 -1.40
N ALA A 442 12.88 51.59 -2.62
CA ALA A 442 13.55 50.94 -3.74
C ALA A 442 15.07 51.20 -3.69
N LEU A 443 15.87 50.36 -4.34
CA LEU A 443 17.34 50.47 -4.31
C LEU A 443 17.86 51.78 -4.96
N SER A 444 17.09 52.38 -5.86
CA SER A 444 17.34 53.73 -6.43
C SER A 444 17.20 54.86 -5.42
N ASP A 445 16.43 54.63 -4.35
CA ASP A 445 15.97 55.65 -3.40
C ASP A 445 16.81 55.60 -2.11
N VAL A 446 17.81 54.71 -2.05
CA VAL A 446 18.84 54.63 -1.01
C VAL A 446 19.87 55.73 -1.29
N VAL A 447 19.47 56.97 -0.99
CA VAL A 447 20.25 58.19 -1.16
C VAL A 447 20.53 58.85 0.20
N SER A 448 21.39 59.86 0.21
CA SER A 448 21.61 60.66 1.41
C SER A 448 20.32 61.34 1.89
N GLN A 449 20.09 61.35 3.21
CA GLN A 449 18.85 61.84 3.85
C GLN A 449 17.59 61.00 3.58
N ALA A 450 17.72 59.78 3.04
CA ALA A 450 16.60 58.82 2.99
C ALA A 450 16.35 58.15 4.36
N SER A 451 15.11 57.70 4.60
CA SER A 451 14.69 56.97 5.81
C SER A 451 13.83 55.78 5.39
N GLY A 452 14.08 54.60 5.96
CA GLY A 452 13.38 53.35 5.62
C GLY A 452 14.27 52.13 5.42
N VAL A 453 13.69 51.07 4.86
CA VAL A 453 14.30 49.74 4.68
C VAL A 453 14.28 49.35 3.20
N CYS A 454 15.43 48.97 2.63
CA CYS A 454 15.50 48.42 1.26
C CYS A 454 15.89 46.94 1.28
N PHE A 455 15.12 46.07 0.61
CA PHE A 455 15.56 44.71 0.33
C PHE A 455 16.54 44.69 -0.85
N CYS A 456 17.64 43.95 -0.72
CA CYS A 456 18.68 43.84 -1.75
C CYS A 456 19.34 42.45 -1.78
N SER A 457 20.11 42.16 -2.82
CA SER A 457 20.94 40.96 -2.89
C SER A 457 22.29 41.19 -2.21
N VAL A 458 22.99 40.12 -1.83
CA VAL A 458 24.37 40.19 -1.29
C VAL A 458 25.33 40.92 -2.25
N GLN A 459 25.09 40.84 -3.56
CA GLN A 459 25.89 41.54 -4.58
C GLN A 459 25.59 43.05 -4.57
N GLN A 460 24.31 43.44 -4.52
CA GLN A 460 23.89 44.84 -4.41
C GLN A 460 24.42 45.48 -3.12
N ALA A 461 24.33 44.77 -2.00
CA ALA A 461 24.86 45.21 -0.70
C ALA A 461 26.38 45.44 -0.71
N SER A 462 27.16 44.67 -1.48
CA SER A 462 28.63 44.80 -1.49
C SER A 462 29.14 46.18 -1.94
N HIS A 463 28.36 46.92 -2.72
CA HIS A 463 28.70 48.29 -3.12
C HIS A 463 28.75 49.25 -1.93
N PHE A 464 27.86 49.07 -0.95
CA PHE A 464 27.79 49.88 0.28
C PHE A 464 28.77 49.38 1.38
N LEU A 465 29.29 48.15 1.25
CA LEU A 465 30.23 47.56 2.20
C LEU A 465 31.71 47.80 1.83
N THR A 466 32.02 47.97 0.54
CA THR A 466 33.41 48.14 0.05
C THR A 466 34.06 49.42 0.58
N HIS A 467 33.28 50.50 0.70
CA HIS A 467 33.65 51.75 1.34
C HIS A 467 32.48 52.18 2.25
N TYR A 468 32.42 51.59 3.45
CA TYR A 468 31.33 51.85 4.38
C TYR A 468 31.42 53.25 5.01
N GLU A 469 30.37 54.04 4.81
CA GLU A 469 30.11 55.34 5.45
C GLU A 469 28.60 55.41 5.77
N THR A 470 28.19 56.12 6.83
CA THR A 470 26.75 56.46 7.01
C THR A 470 26.38 57.58 6.05
N ILE A 471 25.23 57.45 5.38
CA ILE A 471 24.78 58.37 4.32
C ILE A 471 23.53 59.17 4.73
N SER A 472 22.84 58.75 5.79
CA SER A 472 21.65 59.43 6.31
C SER A 472 21.78 59.71 7.80
N THR A 473 21.19 60.81 8.25
CA THR A 473 20.98 61.08 9.68
C THR A 473 19.73 60.36 10.21
N GLU A 474 18.80 60.02 9.32
CA GLU A 474 17.59 59.26 9.60
C GLU A 474 17.84 57.74 9.56
N ALA A 475 16.96 56.95 10.16
CA ALA A 475 17.07 55.49 10.19
C ALA A 475 16.96 54.86 8.79
N LEU A 476 18.10 54.44 8.23
CA LEU A 476 18.22 53.85 6.90
C LEU A 476 18.88 52.46 6.97
N CYS A 477 18.21 51.45 6.43
CA CYS A 477 18.65 50.04 6.49
C CYS A 477 18.67 49.37 5.11
N LEU A 478 19.73 48.63 4.80
CA LEU A 478 19.71 47.59 3.77
C LEU A 478 19.46 46.23 4.41
N ILE A 479 18.62 45.39 3.81
CA ILE A 479 18.40 44.01 4.26
C ILE A 479 18.64 43.04 3.09
N THR A 480 19.53 42.08 3.30
CA THR A 480 19.88 41.07 2.29
C THR A 480 18.96 39.85 2.36
N THR A 481 18.68 39.23 1.21
CA THR A 481 17.90 37.96 1.14
C THR A 481 18.67 36.69 1.55
N ALA A 482 19.96 36.83 1.89
CA ALA A 482 20.82 35.79 2.45
C ALA A 482 21.87 36.41 3.40
N GLU A 483 22.45 35.63 4.32
CA GLU A 483 23.44 36.13 5.28
C GLU A 483 24.76 36.53 4.61
N LEU A 484 25.31 37.68 5.01
CA LEU A 484 26.60 38.20 4.56
C LEU A 484 27.76 37.37 5.17
N PRO A 485 28.78 36.99 4.37
CA PRO A 485 30.03 36.46 4.90
C PRO A 485 30.73 37.49 5.80
N ALA A 486 31.29 37.06 6.93
CA ALA A 486 31.98 37.95 7.86
C ALA A 486 33.14 38.74 7.22
N GLU A 487 33.79 38.14 6.21
CA GLU A 487 34.85 38.78 5.39
C GLU A 487 34.34 39.99 4.58
N MET A 488 33.04 40.04 4.26
CA MET A 488 32.42 41.14 3.49
C MET A 488 31.87 42.26 4.39
N CYS A 489 31.67 42.02 5.69
CA CYS A 489 31.08 43.03 6.57
C CYS A 489 32.04 44.19 6.91
N GLY A 490 33.35 43.97 6.87
CA GLY A 490 34.36 45.00 7.12
C GLY A 490 34.18 45.70 8.46
N THR A 491 33.99 47.02 8.43
CA THR A 491 33.68 47.86 9.60
C THR A 491 32.19 48.21 9.74
N ALA A 492 31.32 47.68 8.88
CA ALA A 492 29.91 48.04 8.87
C ALA A 492 29.13 47.43 10.06
N PRO A 493 28.16 48.15 10.64
CA PRO A 493 27.24 47.63 11.65
C PRO A 493 26.23 46.68 10.99
N VAL A 494 26.58 45.39 10.96
CA VAL A 494 25.76 44.32 10.37
C VAL A 494 25.16 43.44 11.46
N SER A 495 23.84 43.21 11.42
CA SER A 495 23.13 42.26 12.27
C SER A 495 22.50 41.14 11.44
N ASN A 496 22.57 39.88 11.92
CA ASN A 496 21.92 38.74 11.26
C ASN A 496 20.57 38.47 11.90
N LEU A 497 19.50 38.48 11.10
CA LEU A 497 18.12 38.39 11.57
C LEU A 497 17.27 37.42 10.74
N ARG A 498 16.06 37.16 11.24
CA ARG A 498 14.97 36.56 10.46
C ARG A 498 13.82 37.55 10.45
N PHE A 499 13.36 37.93 9.27
CA PHE A 499 12.33 38.97 9.11
C PHE A 499 11.11 38.43 8.37
N PRO A 500 9.89 38.86 8.74
CA PRO A 500 8.70 38.60 7.96
C PRO A 500 8.67 39.52 6.73
N ALA A 501 8.18 38.98 5.62
CA ALA A 501 7.87 39.73 4.40
C ALA A 501 6.67 39.09 3.69
N LEU A 502 5.97 39.85 2.86
CA LEU A 502 4.97 39.34 1.93
C LEU A 502 5.66 38.99 0.60
N TYR A 503 5.56 37.75 0.14
CA TYR A 503 6.08 37.35 -1.17
C TYR A 503 5.05 37.66 -2.25
N LEU A 504 5.33 38.71 -3.03
CA LEU A 504 4.38 39.34 -3.96
C LEU A 504 3.80 38.36 -5.01
N PRO A 505 4.55 37.44 -5.65
CA PRO A 505 4.00 36.54 -6.67
C PRO A 505 2.96 35.52 -6.16
N THR A 506 2.94 35.19 -4.87
CA THR A 506 1.89 34.32 -4.30
C THR A 506 0.94 35.02 -3.34
N GLN A 507 1.26 36.25 -2.90
CA GLN A 507 0.58 36.97 -1.82
C GLN A 507 0.53 36.14 -0.51
N GLU A 508 1.65 35.50 -0.18
CA GLU A 508 1.79 34.68 1.04
C GLU A 508 2.93 35.22 1.91
N ALA A 509 2.73 35.23 3.24
CA ALA A 509 3.76 35.62 4.18
C ALA A 509 4.92 34.61 4.22
N VAL A 510 6.15 35.12 4.23
CA VAL A 510 7.39 34.35 4.29
C VAL A 510 8.29 34.89 5.38
N LEU A 511 9.08 34.00 6.00
CA LEU A 511 10.14 34.38 6.93
C LEU A 511 11.49 34.10 6.26
N VAL A 512 12.26 35.16 6.00
CA VAL A 512 13.55 35.10 5.32
C VAL A 512 14.68 35.35 6.32
N ARG A 513 15.81 34.67 6.14
CA ARG A 513 17.01 34.81 6.98
C ARG A 513 18.12 35.50 6.18
N GLY A 514 18.61 36.62 6.71
CA GLY A 514 19.64 37.43 6.05
C GLY A 514 20.26 38.44 7.01
N SER A 515 20.89 39.47 6.45
CA SER A 515 21.64 40.46 7.20
C SER A 515 21.08 41.86 6.99
N MET A 516 20.95 42.64 8.07
CA MET A 516 20.65 44.06 8.06
C MET A 516 21.94 44.86 8.20
N ILE A 517 22.13 45.88 7.37
CA ILE A 517 23.23 46.85 7.42
C ILE A 517 22.61 48.20 7.77
N GLN A 518 23.06 48.87 8.84
CA GLN A 518 22.68 50.26 9.08
C GLN A 518 23.47 51.16 8.12
N LEU A 519 22.78 52.08 7.45
CA LEU A 519 23.36 53.19 6.66
C LEU A 519 22.97 54.57 7.21
N GLY A 520 22.09 54.59 8.21
CA GLY A 520 21.70 55.77 8.98
C GLY A 520 22.47 55.90 10.29
N ASP A 521 22.56 57.13 10.81
CA ASP A 521 23.06 57.39 12.16
C ASP A 521 22.04 56.98 13.24
N GLU A 522 20.72 57.06 12.96
CA GLU A 522 19.72 56.35 13.76
C GLU A 522 19.64 54.87 13.38
N VAL A 523 19.50 54.00 14.39
CA VAL A 523 19.35 52.56 14.24
C VAL A 523 17.92 52.19 13.87
N GLY A 524 17.74 51.58 12.69
CA GLY A 524 16.54 50.81 12.35
C GLY A 524 16.62 49.38 12.89
N GLN A 525 15.52 48.87 13.43
CA GLN A 525 15.47 47.56 14.09
C GLN A 525 14.21 46.76 13.67
N LEU A 526 14.27 45.43 13.81
CA LEU A 526 13.08 44.59 13.71
C LEU A 526 12.20 44.84 14.94
N ALA A 527 10.91 45.11 14.74
CA ALA A 527 10.00 45.42 15.83
C ALA A 527 9.88 44.23 16.80
N GLN A 528 10.12 44.49 18.08
CA GLN A 528 9.94 43.51 19.16
C GLN A 528 8.64 43.79 19.90
N GLU A 529 7.56 43.10 19.55
CA GLU A 529 6.40 43.01 20.43
C GLU A 529 6.80 42.26 21.71
N SER A 530 6.54 42.86 22.88
CA SER A 530 6.83 42.24 24.17
C SER A 530 5.76 41.20 24.53
N MET A 531 5.80 40.05 23.86
CA MET A 531 5.25 38.82 24.44
C MET A 531 6.16 38.37 25.58
N ASP A 532 5.55 37.92 26.69
CA ASP A 532 6.27 37.18 27.72
C ASP A 532 6.91 35.91 27.13
N ASP A 533 8.13 35.58 27.57
CA ASP A 533 8.83 34.38 27.11
C ASP A 533 8.02 33.12 27.43
N VAL A 534 7.53 32.44 26.39
CA VAL A 534 6.77 31.20 26.52
C VAL A 534 7.68 30.13 27.11
N GLU A 535 7.31 29.60 28.28
CA GLU A 535 8.05 28.54 28.98
C GLU A 535 8.32 27.35 28.05
N GLN A 536 9.61 27.11 27.79
CA GLN A 536 10.08 26.07 26.87
C GLN A 536 10.85 25.00 27.63
N VAL A 537 10.34 23.77 27.59
CA VAL A 537 11.05 22.59 28.10
C VAL A 537 12.18 22.24 27.14
N ASP A 538 13.41 22.14 27.65
CA ASP A 538 14.56 21.65 26.90
C ASP A 538 14.32 20.22 26.40
N THR A 539 14.47 19.98 25.08
CA THR A 539 14.19 18.67 24.48
C THR A 539 15.38 18.04 23.76
N ALA A 540 15.54 16.74 23.97
CA ALA A 540 16.52 15.90 23.29
C ALA A 540 15.83 14.94 22.29
N VAL A 541 16.59 14.51 21.28
CA VAL A 541 16.15 13.52 20.29
C VAL A 541 16.84 12.18 20.56
N CYS A 542 16.05 11.12 20.76
CA CYS A 542 16.55 9.76 20.97
C CYS A 542 16.06 8.83 19.86
N LYS A 543 17.00 8.15 19.18
CA LYS A 543 16.71 7.07 18.25
C LYS A 543 16.61 5.75 19.04
N ILE A 544 15.44 5.12 19.03
CA ILE A 544 15.25 3.77 19.58
C ILE A 544 15.48 2.72 18.50
N GLN A 545 16.04 1.57 18.89
CA GLN A 545 16.15 0.37 18.06
C GLN A 545 15.67 -0.84 18.84
N VAL A 546 14.78 -1.65 18.25
CA VAL A 546 14.28 -2.90 18.82
C VAL A 546 14.68 -4.06 17.91
N PHE A 547 15.54 -4.96 18.39
CA PHE A 547 16.05 -6.12 17.64
C PHE A 547 15.21 -7.37 17.88
N ARG A 548 14.81 -8.04 16.79
CA ARG A 548 13.92 -9.20 16.78
C ARG A 548 14.48 -10.43 17.48
N ASP A 549 15.79 -10.61 17.42
CA ASP A 549 16.49 -11.79 17.95
C ASP A 549 16.75 -11.74 19.47
N GLU A 550 16.50 -10.60 20.12
CA GLU A 550 16.56 -10.44 21.58
C GLU A 550 15.20 -10.08 22.22
N LEU A 551 14.17 -9.80 21.42
CA LEU A 551 12.88 -9.33 21.93
C LEU A 551 12.11 -10.48 22.61
N ALA A 552 11.70 -10.26 23.87
CA ALA A 552 11.01 -11.27 24.69
C ALA A 552 9.58 -11.61 24.22
N ILE A 553 8.93 -10.73 23.45
CA ILE A 553 7.56 -10.91 22.95
C ILE A 553 7.55 -11.37 21.48
N PRO A 554 6.52 -12.12 21.03
CA PRO A 554 6.40 -12.56 19.64
C PRO A 554 6.47 -11.39 18.64
N TRP A 555 7.36 -11.51 17.65
CA TRP A 555 7.59 -10.44 16.68
C TRP A 555 6.33 -10.03 15.90
N ALA A 556 5.42 -10.97 15.61
CA ALA A 556 4.15 -10.67 14.94
C ALA A 556 3.30 -9.68 15.77
N SER A 557 3.06 -9.99 17.05
CA SER A 557 2.32 -9.12 17.98
C SER A 557 3.02 -7.76 18.19
N PHE A 558 4.36 -7.74 18.15
CA PHE A 558 5.12 -6.49 18.14
C PHE A 558 4.89 -5.67 16.86
N THR A 559 4.88 -6.29 15.68
CA THR A 559 4.74 -5.58 14.40
C THR A 559 3.40 -4.87 14.19
N GLU A 560 2.32 -5.33 14.85
CA GLU A 560 0.99 -4.70 14.82
C GLU A 560 0.98 -3.29 15.42
N ALA A 561 1.62 -3.11 16.58
CA ALA A 561 1.63 -1.84 17.31
C ALA A 561 2.96 -1.59 18.06
N PRO A 562 4.10 -1.44 17.36
CA PRO A 562 5.44 -1.50 17.96
C PRO A 562 5.65 -0.61 19.19
N LEU A 563 5.17 0.64 19.13
CA LEU A 563 5.33 1.61 20.22
C LEU A 563 4.43 1.30 21.42
N ARG A 564 3.20 0.80 21.19
CA ARG A 564 2.27 0.41 22.27
C ARG A 564 2.79 -0.82 23.01
N GLN A 565 3.24 -1.82 22.25
CA GLN A 565 3.86 -3.03 22.78
C GLN A 565 5.15 -2.70 23.56
N LEU A 566 5.97 -1.77 23.06
CA LEU A 566 7.18 -1.32 23.76
C LEU A 566 6.88 -0.57 25.06
N LEU A 567 5.84 0.27 25.10
CA LEU A 567 5.38 0.97 26.30
C LEU A 567 4.81 0.01 27.36
N GLN A 568 4.19 -1.09 26.94
CA GLN A 568 3.71 -2.15 27.83
C GLN A 568 4.87 -3.01 28.37
N LEU A 569 5.85 -3.34 27.53
CA LEU A 569 7.04 -4.11 27.90
C LEU A 569 8.02 -3.33 28.78
N VAL A 570 8.06 -1.99 28.66
CA VAL A 570 9.05 -1.13 29.32
C VAL A 570 8.35 0.03 30.04
N PRO A 571 7.90 -0.15 31.29
CA PRO A 571 7.28 0.91 32.10
C PRO A 571 8.14 2.16 32.26
N ALA A 572 9.47 2.04 32.15
CA ALA A 572 10.40 3.16 32.17
C ALA A 572 10.25 4.13 30.98
N LEU A 573 9.54 3.74 29.91
CA LEU A 573 9.12 4.62 28.81
C LEU A 573 7.78 5.33 29.08
N THR A 574 7.22 5.18 30.29
CA THR A 574 6.04 5.92 30.76
C THR A 574 6.41 6.83 31.93
N MET A 575 5.67 7.92 32.09
CA MET A 575 5.82 8.84 33.22
C MET A 575 4.99 8.34 34.42
N CYS A 576 5.52 8.51 35.63
CA CYS A 576 4.75 8.30 36.85
C CYS A 576 3.69 9.41 37.00
N ARG A 577 2.51 9.04 37.51
CA ARG A 577 1.40 9.98 37.80
C ARG A 577 0.92 9.86 39.26
N GLU A 578 1.69 9.22 40.11
CA GLU A 578 1.35 8.95 41.50
C GLU A 578 2.09 9.94 42.42
N PRO A 579 1.42 10.94 43.03
CA PRO A 579 2.08 12.04 43.75
C PRO A 579 2.81 11.64 45.04
N LYS A 580 2.76 10.35 45.41
CA LYS A 580 3.40 9.78 46.61
C LYS A 580 4.36 8.63 46.28
N CYS A 581 4.71 8.42 45.01
CA CYS A 581 5.67 7.40 44.63
C CYS A 581 7.08 7.74 45.14
N LEU A 582 7.81 6.76 45.65
CA LEU A 582 9.15 6.92 46.23
C LEU A 582 10.27 6.77 45.19
N GLY A 583 9.94 6.87 43.89
CA GLY A 583 10.88 6.69 42.77
C GLY A 583 11.14 5.23 42.39
N ASP A 584 10.53 4.27 43.08
CA ASP A 584 10.76 2.83 42.98
C ASP A 584 9.89 2.11 41.93
N CYS A 585 8.78 2.71 41.47
CA CYS A 585 7.83 2.09 40.53
C CYS A 585 8.36 1.82 39.09
N GLY A 586 9.64 2.10 38.82
CA GLY A 586 10.30 1.83 37.53
C GLY A 586 9.87 2.74 36.37
N ARG A 587 9.03 3.76 36.62
CA ARG A 587 8.63 4.79 35.64
C ARG A 587 9.54 6.01 35.68
N PHE A 588 9.49 6.85 34.65
CA PHE A 588 10.14 8.16 34.68
C PHE A 588 9.46 9.10 35.67
N HIS A 589 10.25 9.87 36.40
CA HIS A 589 9.80 10.96 37.27
C HIS A 589 10.55 12.23 36.82
N ALA A 590 9.85 13.33 36.60
CA ALA A 590 10.44 14.64 36.32
C ALA A 590 11.11 15.20 37.59
N ALA A 591 11.96 16.23 37.44
CA ALA A 591 12.39 17.01 38.60
C ALA A 591 11.20 17.83 39.16
N VAL A 592 11.30 18.24 40.44
CA VAL A 592 10.20 18.91 41.18
C VAL A 592 9.71 20.18 40.48
N ASP A 593 10.63 20.90 39.82
CA ASP A 593 10.40 22.19 39.17
C ASP A 593 10.42 22.10 37.63
N GLU A 594 10.27 20.90 37.05
CA GLU A 594 10.35 20.67 35.59
C GLU A 594 8.95 20.38 35.01
N PRO A 595 8.37 21.27 34.16
CA PRO A 595 6.99 21.15 33.68
C PRO A 595 6.82 20.09 32.58
N VAL A 596 6.87 18.80 32.96
CA VAL A 596 6.74 17.65 32.06
C VAL A 596 5.39 16.96 32.23
N GLU A 597 4.51 17.07 31.23
CA GLU A 597 3.25 16.30 31.19
C GLU A 597 3.42 14.84 30.73
N GLN A 598 4.44 14.58 29.91
CA GLN A 598 4.71 13.27 29.31
C GLN A 598 6.19 13.11 28.92
N LEU A 599 6.72 11.89 29.08
CA LEU A 599 8.10 11.55 28.72
C LEU A 599 8.36 11.59 27.21
N ILE A 600 7.39 11.17 26.39
CA ILE A 600 7.52 11.10 24.92
C ILE A 600 6.66 12.20 24.31
N LEU A 601 7.32 13.20 23.73
CA LEU A 601 6.69 14.42 23.21
C LEU A 601 6.32 14.29 21.72
N ASP A 602 7.11 13.56 20.92
CA ASP A 602 6.83 13.25 19.51
C ASP A 602 7.52 11.94 19.09
N VAL A 603 6.99 11.24 18.07
CA VAL A 603 7.54 9.99 17.52
C VAL A 603 7.45 9.88 16.00
N TRP A 604 8.56 10.09 15.30
CA TRP A 604 8.65 10.10 13.82
C TRP A 604 9.59 9.03 13.24
N ALA A 605 9.68 9.02 11.91
CA ALA A 605 10.60 8.18 11.11
C ALA A 605 10.58 6.66 11.40
N ARG A 606 9.45 6.16 11.91
CA ARG A 606 9.16 4.75 12.23
C ARG A 606 9.43 3.84 11.02
N GLN A 607 10.38 2.91 11.13
CA GLN A 607 10.89 2.08 10.03
C GLN A 607 11.27 0.68 10.50
N PHE A 608 10.88 -0.34 9.73
CA PHE A 608 11.37 -1.70 9.84
C PHE A 608 12.61 -1.89 8.94
N ILE A 609 13.64 -2.58 9.45
CA ILE A 609 14.96 -2.68 8.81
C ILE A 609 15.60 -4.07 8.93
N LYS A 610 16.63 -4.32 8.11
CA LYS A 610 17.53 -5.49 8.23
C LYS A 610 18.65 -5.25 9.24
N VAL A 611 19.31 -6.33 9.68
CA VAL A 611 20.56 -6.27 10.48
C VAL A 611 21.63 -5.40 9.81
N GLU A 612 21.71 -5.46 8.48
CA GLU A 612 22.64 -4.70 7.63
C GLU A 612 22.22 -3.24 7.40
N GLY A 613 21.01 -2.86 7.81
CA GLY A 613 20.35 -1.60 7.46
C GLY A 613 19.49 -1.69 6.19
N GLY A 614 18.93 -0.55 5.77
CA GLY A 614 17.93 -0.48 4.72
C GLY A 614 16.53 -0.92 5.18
N ARG A 615 15.49 -0.43 4.51
CA ARG A 615 14.08 -0.72 4.84
C ARG A 615 13.69 -2.13 4.41
N GLU A 616 12.83 -2.79 5.19
CA GLU A 616 12.23 -4.08 4.86
C GLU A 616 10.77 -4.16 5.38
N LYS A 617 9.99 -5.13 4.89
CA LYS A 617 8.64 -5.46 5.39
C LYS A 617 8.68 -5.92 6.87
N PRO A 618 7.63 -5.66 7.68
CA PRO A 618 7.63 -6.01 9.11
C PRO A 618 7.96 -7.48 9.39
N ASP A 619 7.34 -8.40 8.66
CA ASP A 619 7.45 -9.86 8.86
C ASP A 619 8.85 -10.40 8.57
N GLN A 620 9.58 -9.72 7.68
CA GLN A 620 10.93 -10.09 7.20
C GLN A 620 12.03 -9.23 7.85
N ALA A 621 11.65 -8.18 8.58
CA ALA A 621 12.60 -7.30 9.27
C ALA A 621 13.28 -8.00 10.46
N SER A 622 14.49 -7.52 10.74
CA SER A 622 15.34 -7.97 11.84
C SER A 622 15.35 -6.97 13.00
N ALA A 623 15.01 -5.70 12.73
CA ALA A 623 14.83 -4.68 13.76
C ALA A 623 13.79 -3.62 13.35
N PHE A 624 13.26 -2.92 14.34
CA PHE A 624 12.45 -1.72 14.21
C PHE A 624 13.22 -0.51 14.74
N VAL A 625 13.04 0.65 14.10
CA VAL A 625 13.68 1.92 14.48
C VAL A 625 12.65 3.03 14.46
N ALA A 626 12.67 3.91 15.47
CA ALA A 626 11.92 5.16 15.50
C ALA A 626 12.76 6.25 16.17
N PHE A 627 12.37 7.50 15.97
CA PHE A 627 12.95 8.65 16.67
C PHE A 627 11.90 9.22 17.63
N LEU A 628 12.31 9.47 18.87
CA LEU A 628 11.51 10.07 19.94
C LEU A 628 12.05 11.47 20.24
N ARG A 629 11.18 12.42 20.53
CA ARG A 629 11.52 13.66 21.26
C ARG A 629 11.13 13.47 22.72
N VAL A 630 12.01 13.83 23.63
CA VAL A 630 11.85 13.67 25.09
C VAL A 630 12.44 14.90 25.81
N PRO A 631 12.08 15.19 27.07
CA PRO A 631 12.78 16.18 27.89
C PRO A 631 14.27 15.84 28.00
N ALA A 632 15.14 16.86 28.04
CA ALA A 632 16.59 16.67 28.09
C ALA A 632 17.06 15.94 29.37
N SER A 633 16.41 16.24 30.50
CA SER A 633 16.57 15.53 31.79
C SER A 633 16.48 14.01 31.64
N ALA A 634 15.50 13.55 30.86
CA ALA A 634 15.13 12.15 30.72
C ALA A 634 16.15 11.31 29.93
N VAL A 635 17.07 11.91 29.18
CA VAL A 635 18.17 11.17 28.50
C VAL A 635 18.99 10.36 29.50
N SER A 636 19.18 10.88 30.72
CA SER A 636 19.87 10.20 31.81
C SER A 636 19.12 8.96 32.35
N HIS A 637 17.78 8.96 32.25
CA HIS A 637 16.90 7.87 32.63
C HIS A 637 16.79 6.83 31.51
N LEU A 638 16.60 7.27 30.26
CA LEU A 638 16.51 6.38 29.09
C LEU A 638 17.75 5.50 28.90
N HIS A 639 18.94 6.00 29.22
CA HIS A 639 20.17 5.20 29.20
C HIS A 639 20.20 4.06 30.23
N LYS A 640 19.52 4.23 31.38
CA LYS A 640 19.44 3.21 32.44
C LYS A 640 18.46 2.07 32.11
N ILE A 641 17.66 2.20 31.05
CA ILE A 641 16.68 1.20 30.64
C ILE A 641 17.40 -0.07 30.15
N SER A 642 17.32 -1.12 30.95
CA SER A 642 17.83 -2.45 30.61
C SER A 642 16.69 -3.38 30.20
N CYS A 643 16.34 -3.38 28.92
CA CYS A 643 15.38 -4.31 28.32
C CYS A 643 16.06 -5.09 27.17
N ALA A 644 15.77 -6.38 27.04
CA ALA A 644 16.35 -7.21 25.98
C ALA A 644 15.92 -6.72 24.59
N GLY A 645 16.87 -6.57 23.67
CA GLY A 645 16.64 -6.09 22.30
C GLY A 645 16.36 -4.60 22.13
N LEU A 646 16.07 -3.84 23.20
CA LEU A 646 15.90 -2.38 23.14
C LEU A 646 17.24 -1.66 23.34
N TYR A 647 17.57 -0.76 22.41
CA TYR A 647 18.71 0.13 22.48
C TYR A 647 18.29 1.58 22.22
N VAL A 648 18.87 2.51 22.97
CA VAL A 648 18.62 3.96 22.84
C VAL A 648 19.90 4.69 22.42
N GLU A 649 19.77 5.57 21.44
CA GLU A 649 20.84 6.42 20.91
C GLU A 649 20.42 7.89 20.95
N PRO A 650 20.89 8.72 21.89
CA PRO A 650 20.76 10.18 21.79
C PRO A 650 21.43 10.69 20.51
N ARG A 651 20.81 11.70 19.92
CA ARG A 651 21.15 12.29 18.62
C ARG A 651 21.55 13.75 18.83
N ALA A 652 22.47 14.23 17.98
CA ALA A 652 22.85 15.64 18.00
C ALA A 652 21.62 16.54 17.75
N PRO A 653 21.53 17.75 18.36
CA PRO A 653 20.36 18.63 18.22
C PRO A 653 20.02 19.02 16.77
N ASN A 654 21.04 19.14 15.91
CA ASN A 654 20.92 19.37 14.47
C ASN A 654 20.50 18.12 13.64
N GLY A 655 20.28 16.98 14.30
CA GLY A 655 19.95 15.69 13.70
C GLY A 655 21.12 14.92 13.05
N SER A 656 22.27 15.57 12.78
CA SER A 656 23.36 15.05 11.94
C SER A 656 24.32 14.06 12.64
N GLY A 657 23.75 13.08 13.33
CA GLY A 657 24.48 11.95 13.91
C GLY A 657 24.11 11.64 15.36
N PRO A 658 24.86 10.74 16.01
CA PRO A 658 24.80 10.59 17.46
C PRO A 658 25.16 11.90 18.17
N ASP A 659 24.65 12.06 19.38
CA ASP A 659 25.03 13.14 20.31
C ASP A 659 26.56 13.10 20.58
N PRO A 660 27.31 14.21 20.36
CA PRO A 660 28.76 14.26 20.58
C PRO A 660 29.18 14.05 22.04
N SER A 661 28.29 14.27 23.01
CA SER A 661 28.55 14.10 24.45
C SER A 661 28.83 12.65 24.84
N PHE A 662 28.50 11.69 23.96
CA PHE A 662 28.61 10.26 24.20
C PHE A 662 29.38 9.53 23.09
N SER A 663 30.47 8.85 23.49
CA SER A 663 31.23 7.95 22.63
C SER A 663 30.76 6.49 22.77
N VAL A 664 31.00 5.66 21.74
CA VAL A 664 30.67 4.22 21.76
C VAL A 664 31.91 3.37 21.49
N ILE A 665 32.35 2.65 22.52
CA ILE A 665 33.48 1.72 22.45
C ILE A 665 32.96 0.34 22.06
N TRP A 666 33.14 -0.04 20.80
CA TRP A 666 32.76 -1.37 20.29
C TRP A 666 33.54 -2.48 20.99
N LEU A 667 32.83 -3.51 21.47
CA LEU A 667 33.39 -4.66 22.16
C LEU A 667 33.73 -5.76 21.12
N PRO A 668 34.96 -6.30 21.08
CA PRO A 668 35.37 -7.23 20.04
C PRO A 668 34.95 -8.67 20.39
N GLY A 669 34.06 -9.26 19.59
CA GLY A 669 33.66 -10.67 19.74
C GLY A 669 32.75 -10.99 20.93
N SER A 670 32.36 -9.98 21.73
CA SER A 670 31.43 -10.17 22.85
C SER A 670 30.02 -10.48 22.37
N ASP A 671 29.37 -11.44 23.01
CA ASP A 671 27.93 -11.67 22.92
C ASP A 671 27.14 -10.68 23.82
N SER A 672 25.82 -10.88 23.88
CA SER A 672 24.91 -10.01 24.64
C SER A 672 25.04 -10.14 26.17
N GLU A 673 25.54 -11.26 26.69
CA GLU A 673 25.73 -11.49 28.12
C GLU A 673 27.07 -10.94 28.59
N ALA A 674 28.14 -11.17 27.84
CA ALA A 674 29.45 -10.55 28.05
C ALA A 674 29.36 -9.01 27.98
N ALA A 675 28.56 -8.46 27.05
CA ALA A 675 28.27 -7.03 26.99
C ALA A 675 27.53 -6.53 28.24
N ARG A 676 26.49 -7.24 28.71
CA ARG A 676 25.76 -6.89 29.95
C ARG A 676 26.65 -7.02 31.19
N HIS A 677 27.55 -8.00 31.23
CA HIS A 677 28.53 -8.14 32.30
C HIS A 677 29.52 -6.97 32.31
N PHE A 678 30.06 -6.57 31.16
CA PHE A 678 30.96 -5.41 31.05
C PHE A 678 30.29 -4.09 31.49
N MET A 679 29.00 -3.89 31.16
CA MET A 679 28.23 -2.75 31.66
C MET A 679 28.07 -2.78 33.19
N ARG A 680 27.91 -3.97 33.79
CA ARG A 680 27.78 -4.13 35.26
C ARG A 680 29.12 -3.95 36.01
N THR A 681 30.25 -4.27 35.38
CA THR A 681 31.57 -4.18 36.02
C THR A 681 32.33 -2.89 35.74
N CYS A 682 31.95 -2.12 34.71
CA CYS A 682 32.58 -0.84 34.38
C CYS A 682 31.63 0.35 34.68
N PRO A 683 31.75 1.03 35.85
CA PRO A 683 30.80 2.06 36.28
C PRO A 683 30.84 3.37 35.45
N LYS A 684 31.77 3.48 34.49
CA LYS A 684 31.85 4.57 33.51
C LYS A 684 30.99 4.30 32.25
N VAL A 685 30.44 3.10 32.09
CA VAL A 685 29.52 2.75 31.00
C VAL A 685 28.11 3.21 31.36
N VAL A 686 27.54 4.07 30.50
CA VAL A 686 26.25 4.73 30.71
C VAL A 686 25.10 3.88 30.14
N ALA A 687 25.34 3.17 29.04
CA ALA A 687 24.37 2.29 28.39
C ALA A 687 25.06 1.28 27.45
N LEU A 688 24.35 0.25 27.01
CA LEU A 688 24.76 -0.59 25.87
C LEU A 688 24.27 -0.02 24.54
N CYS A 689 24.97 -0.42 23.47
CA CYS A 689 24.64 -0.13 22.08
C CYS A 689 24.82 -1.38 21.23
N ARG A 690 24.02 -1.52 20.17
CA ARG A 690 24.12 -2.61 19.19
C ARG A 690 24.06 -2.05 17.76
N LEU A 691 24.95 -2.53 16.89
CA LEU A 691 24.99 -2.20 15.47
C LEU A 691 25.22 -3.47 14.65
N GLY A 692 24.14 -3.94 14.02
CA GLY A 692 24.10 -5.26 13.41
C GLY A 692 24.25 -6.35 14.48
N SER A 693 25.26 -7.20 14.33
CA SER A 693 25.66 -8.24 15.30
C SER A 693 26.67 -7.76 16.36
N ARG A 694 27.15 -6.50 16.30
CA ARG A 694 28.19 -6.00 17.21
C ARG A 694 27.62 -5.22 18.38
N TYR A 695 28.12 -5.50 19.58
CA TYR A 695 27.81 -4.76 20.81
C TYR A 695 28.89 -3.71 21.11
N GLY A 696 28.50 -2.64 21.78
CA GLY A 696 29.37 -1.54 22.20
C GLY A 696 28.92 -0.93 23.52
N ALA A 697 29.86 -0.41 24.29
CA ALA A 697 29.61 0.32 25.51
C ALA A 697 29.53 1.82 25.22
N ARG A 698 28.42 2.48 25.59
CA ARG A 698 28.28 3.94 25.54
C ARG A 698 28.89 4.54 26.80
N VAL A 699 29.75 5.53 26.62
CA VAL A 699 30.47 6.26 27.67
C VAL A 699 30.32 7.76 27.43
N ARG A 700 30.46 8.60 28.46
CA ARG A 700 30.61 10.04 28.24
C ARG A 700 31.93 10.32 27.53
N GLU A 701 32.01 11.40 26.75
CA GLU A 701 33.23 11.76 26.01
C GLU A 701 34.47 11.91 26.93
N CYS A 702 34.27 12.44 28.15
CA CYS A 702 35.30 12.58 29.18
C CYS A 702 35.79 11.24 29.78
N ASP A 703 34.98 10.18 29.69
CA ASP A 703 35.29 8.85 30.21
C ASP A 703 35.88 7.91 29.14
N GLU A 704 35.81 8.26 27.84
CA GLU A 704 36.17 7.38 26.72
C GLU A 704 37.61 6.85 26.82
N GLU A 705 38.58 7.73 27.06
CA GLU A 705 40.00 7.35 27.10
C GLU A 705 40.29 6.33 28.21
N GLY A 706 39.74 6.55 29.40
CA GLY A 706 39.94 5.67 30.56
C GLY A 706 39.33 4.29 30.34
N VAL A 707 38.10 4.23 29.81
CA VAL A 707 37.44 2.96 29.50
C VAL A 707 38.10 2.24 28.31
N PHE A 708 38.61 2.98 27.32
CA PHE A 708 39.35 2.40 26.20
C PHE A 708 40.68 1.78 26.68
N ARG A 709 41.45 2.47 27.52
CA ARG A 709 42.69 1.94 28.12
C ARG A 709 42.41 0.69 28.96
N ALA A 710 41.35 0.70 29.78
CA ALA A 710 40.97 -0.45 30.60
C ALA A 710 40.57 -1.68 29.76
N LEU A 711 39.82 -1.48 28.65
CA LEU A 711 39.42 -2.55 27.74
C LEU A 711 40.58 -3.04 26.84
N ARG A 712 41.55 -2.18 26.52
CA ARG A 712 42.63 -2.44 25.56
C ARG A 712 43.97 -1.85 26.01
N PRO A 713 44.60 -2.34 27.09
CA PRO A 713 45.85 -1.78 27.60
C PRO A 713 46.99 -1.79 26.56
N ASN A 714 47.00 -2.78 25.67
CA ASN A 714 48.00 -2.93 24.60
C ASN A 714 47.66 -2.14 23.31
N GLN A 715 46.66 -1.24 23.33
CA GLN A 715 46.34 -0.38 22.20
C GLN A 715 46.32 1.08 22.63
N GLU A 716 47.06 1.90 21.89
CA GLU A 716 47.10 3.33 22.14
C GLU A 716 45.77 4.00 21.74
N TYR A 717 45.24 4.82 22.64
CA TYR A 717 44.05 5.60 22.39
C TYR A 717 44.37 6.78 21.47
N ILE A 718 43.52 7.01 20.46
CA ILE A 718 43.62 8.16 19.57
C ILE A 718 42.20 8.74 19.41
N LYS A 719 41.99 9.93 19.97
CA LYS A 719 40.73 10.68 19.89
C LYS A 719 40.64 11.38 18.54
N VAL A 720 39.86 10.80 17.62
CA VAL A 720 39.63 11.36 16.27
C VAL A 720 38.16 11.19 15.93
N ARG A 721 37.43 12.29 15.78
CA ARG A 721 36.05 12.29 15.26
C ARG A 721 36.13 12.10 13.74
N VAL A 722 35.91 10.87 13.27
CA VAL A 722 36.02 10.52 11.85
C VAL A 722 34.86 11.13 11.07
N THR A 723 35.07 12.32 10.52
CA THR A 723 34.15 12.98 9.58
C THR A 723 34.39 12.48 8.16
N SER A 724 35.66 12.37 7.77
CA SER A 724 36.11 11.92 6.46
C SER A 724 36.90 10.62 6.55
N LYS A 725 36.72 9.76 5.54
CA LYS A 725 37.55 8.57 5.30
C LYS A 725 38.48 8.80 4.12
N PHE A 726 39.66 8.21 4.17
CA PHE A 726 40.70 8.31 3.15
C PHE A 726 41.30 6.92 2.90
N ARG A 727 41.73 6.65 1.67
CA ARG A 727 42.56 5.50 1.30
C ARG A 727 44.00 5.96 1.17
N VAL A 728 44.90 5.30 1.88
CA VAL A 728 46.35 5.54 1.89
C VAL A 728 47.03 4.39 1.15
N HIS A 729 47.66 4.69 0.01
CA HIS A 729 48.19 3.68 -0.93
C HIS A 729 49.14 4.31 -1.98
N PRO A 730 50.22 3.66 -2.42
CA PRO A 730 50.71 2.34 -2.00
C PRO A 730 51.39 2.37 -0.62
N LEU A 731 51.27 1.26 0.11
CA LEU A 731 52.00 0.99 1.35
C LEU A 731 52.70 -0.37 1.23
N PRO A 732 53.90 -0.56 1.81
CA PRO A 732 54.57 -1.87 1.81
C PRO A 732 53.67 -3.00 2.31
N HIS A 733 53.70 -4.13 1.60
CA HIS A 733 52.93 -5.32 1.98
C HIS A 733 53.31 -5.77 3.40
N GLY A 734 52.30 -6.13 4.21
CA GLY A 734 52.49 -6.50 5.60
C GLY A 734 52.54 -5.34 6.60
N MET A 735 52.43 -4.07 6.19
CA MET A 735 52.30 -2.94 7.13
C MET A 735 51.13 -3.15 8.10
N GLN A 736 51.45 -3.31 9.39
CA GLN A 736 50.49 -3.54 10.45
C GLN A 736 49.91 -2.23 11.01
N ARG A 737 48.82 -2.36 11.77
CA ARG A 737 48.08 -1.22 12.37
C ARG A 737 48.98 -0.26 13.15
N GLN A 738 49.91 -0.78 13.95
CA GLN A 738 50.85 0.03 14.74
C GLN A 738 51.83 0.82 13.87
N SER A 739 52.37 0.19 12.81
CA SER A 739 53.24 0.85 11.83
C SER A 739 52.52 2.00 11.11
N VAL A 740 51.23 1.84 10.82
CA VAL A 740 50.41 2.91 10.22
C VAL A 740 50.13 4.04 11.22
N VAL A 741 49.89 3.76 12.51
CA VAL A 741 49.80 4.80 13.55
C VAL A 741 51.10 5.62 13.63
N GLN A 742 52.25 4.96 13.64
CA GLN A 742 53.57 5.62 13.65
C GLN A 742 53.80 6.48 12.39
N LEU A 743 53.37 6.00 11.23
CA LEU A 743 53.48 6.75 9.97
C LEU A 743 52.61 8.02 9.98
N LEU A 744 51.36 7.91 10.41
CA LEU A 744 50.44 9.06 10.52
C LEU A 744 50.99 10.13 11.48
N ARG A 745 51.67 9.74 12.56
CA ARG A 745 52.40 10.68 13.45
C ARG A 745 53.60 11.34 12.79
N LYS A 746 54.43 10.59 12.06
CA LYS A 746 55.57 11.15 11.30
C LYS A 746 55.11 12.17 10.24
N TRP A 747 53.91 11.99 9.70
CA TRP A 747 53.25 12.92 8.80
C TRP A 747 52.52 14.09 9.49
N GLY A 748 52.50 14.15 10.83
CA GLY A 748 51.77 15.19 11.58
C GLY A 748 50.24 15.15 11.45
N TRP A 749 49.67 14.08 10.87
CA TRP A 749 48.24 14.03 10.54
C TRP A 749 47.43 13.34 11.66
N ILE A 750 46.49 14.08 12.25
CA ILE A 750 45.63 13.62 13.34
C ILE A 750 44.55 12.68 12.79
N ALA A 751 44.93 11.43 12.58
CA ALA A 751 44.11 10.44 11.90
C ALA A 751 44.22 9.04 12.52
N LYS A 752 43.15 8.24 12.39
CA LYS A 752 42.97 6.93 13.03
C LYS A 752 42.87 5.86 11.96
N PRO A 753 43.78 4.86 11.90
CA PRO A 753 43.64 3.77 10.95
C PRO A 753 42.37 2.98 11.27
N LEU A 754 41.57 2.68 10.24
CA LEU A 754 40.32 1.96 10.37
C LEU A 754 40.56 0.48 10.14
N GLN A 755 40.86 0.11 8.90
CA GLN A 755 41.02 -1.26 8.41
C GLN A 755 42.02 -1.31 7.25
N PRO A 756 42.75 -2.43 7.04
CA PRO A 756 43.43 -2.66 5.79
C PRO A 756 42.40 -2.81 4.66
N CYS A 757 42.75 -2.40 3.44
CA CYS A 757 41.89 -2.56 2.27
C CYS A 757 42.68 -3.13 1.09
N LYS A 758 41.99 -3.54 0.02
CA LYS A 758 42.62 -4.25 -1.10
C LYS A 758 43.66 -3.35 -1.79
N GLY A 759 44.91 -3.77 -1.71
CA GLY A 759 46.02 -3.22 -2.49
C GLY A 759 46.07 -3.77 -3.92
N ASP A 760 47.17 -3.49 -4.61
CA ASP A 760 47.48 -4.00 -5.94
C ASP A 760 48.96 -4.47 -5.98
N ALA A 761 49.56 -4.51 -7.18
CA ALA A 761 50.96 -4.92 -7.36
C ALA A 761 52.00 -3.85 -6.96
N ALA A 762 51.60 -2.58 -6.78
CA ALA A 762 52.48 -1.52 -6.29
C ALA A 762 52.50 -1.44 -4.75
N GLY A 763 51.47 -1.97 -4.09
CA GLY A 763 51.50 -2.13 -2.63
C GLY A 763 50.15 -2.47 -2.00
N GLY A 764 50.20 -2.73 -0.70
CA GLY A 764 49.02 -2.74 0.17
C GLY A 764 48.31 -1.37 0.24
N ALA A 765 47.16 -1.34 0.91
CA ALA A 765 46.39 -0.13 1.14
C ALA A 765 45.75 -0.16 2.53
N TRP A 766 45.55 1.02 3.11
CA TRP A 766 44.83 1.18 4.38
C TRP A 766 43.74 2.24 4.27
N GLU A 767 42.60 2.00 4.93
CA GLU A 767 41.61 3.03 5.20
C GLU A 767 41.95 3.75 6.51
N VAL A 768 41.92 5.08 6.46
CA VAL A 768 42.22 5.98 7.58
C VAL A 768 41.05 6.96 7.73
N GLY A 769 40.65 7.24 8.96
CA GLY A 769 39.62 8.22 9.30
C GLY A 769 40.21 9.45 9.97
N SER A 770 39.81 10.65 9.56
CA SER A 770 40.22 11.90 10.18
C SER A 770 39.06 12.89 10.32
N SER A 771 39.24 13.87 11.19
CA SER A 771 38.41 15.09 11.27
C SER A 771 38.86 16.15 10.27
N SER A 772 40.15 16.18 9.90
CA SER A 772 40.74 17.14 8.97
C SER A 772 41.25 16.46 7.70
N ASP A 773 41.38 17.23 6.62
CA ASP A 773 42.09 16.77 5.43
C ASP A 773 43.60 16.57 5.71
N PRO A 774 44.31 15.76 4.88
CA PRO A 774 45.72 15.47 5.06
C PRO A 774 46.62 16.67 4.72
N PRO A 775 47.83 16.78 5.30
CA PRO A 775 48.76 17.88 5.01
C PRO A 775 49.15 18.01 3.53
N ALA A 776 49.22 16.89 2.80
CA ALA A 776 49.25 16.85 1.35
C ALA A 776 48.57 15.57 0.83
N LEU A 777 48.19 15.58 -0.46
CA LEU A 777 47.57 14.43 -1.13
C LEU A 777 48.59 13.34 -1.54
N ALA A 778 49.88 13.66 -1.50
CA ALA A 778 51.00 12.74 -1.68
C ALA A 778 51.98 12.94 -0.52
N MET A 779 52.29 11.88 0.24
CA MET A 779 53.13 11.93 1.43
C MET A 779 54.34 10.98 1.31
N PRO A 780 55.54 11.36 1.80
CA PRO A 780 56.75 10.55 1.65
C PRO A 780 56.78 9.34 2.60
N LEU A 781 57.29 8.21 2.11
CA LEU A 781 57.49 6.96 2.85
C LEU A 781 58.79 6.29 2.38
N GLY A 782 59.91 6.67 3.00
CA GLY A 782 61.24 6.31 2.50
C GLY A 782 61.44 6.93 1.11
N ASP A 783 61.94 6.13 0.17
CA ASP A 783 62.20 6.54 -1.22
C ASP A 783 60.93 6.61 -2.10
N GLN A 784 59.75 6.31 -1.53
CA GLN A 784 58.47 6.25 -2.24
C GLN A 784 57.48 7.32 -1.76
N HIS A 785 56.46 7.60 -2.58
CA HIS A 785 55.36 8.49 -2.24
C HIS A 785 54.04 7.73 -2.15
N VAL A 786 53.22 8.09 -1.17
CA VAL A 786 51.94 7.48 -0.84
C VAL A 786 50.82 8.45 -1.14
N LEU A 787 49.85 8.05 -1.97
CA LEU A 787 48.69 8.87 -2.28
C LEU A 787 47.60 8.72 -1.21
N ILE A 788 46.94 9.83 -0.88
CA ILE A 788 45.85 9.90 0.10
C ILE A 788 44.57 10.33 -0.62
N THR A 789 43.75 9.36 -1.02
CA THR A 789 42.49 9.61 -1.75
C THR A 789 41.31 9.70 -0.79
N LYS A 790 40.62 10.85 -0.73
CA LYS A 790 39.38 11.02 0.05
C LYS A 790 38.28 10.10 -0.47
N LEU A 791 37.81 9.17 0.37
CA LEU A 791 36.75 8.23 0.06
C LEU A 791 35.39 8.91 0.26
N ARG A 792 34.48 8.75 -0.70
CA ARG A 792 33.10 9.27 -0.57
C ARG A 792 32.38 8.52 0.55
N GLY A 793 32.29 9.13 1.72
CA GLY A 793 31.38 8.70 2.78
C GLY A 793 29.92 8.92 2.37
N PRO A 794 28.95 8.39 3.15
CA PRO A 794 27.61 8.96 3.14
C PRO A 794 27.75 10.44 3.50
N ALA A 795 27.15 11.33 2.70
CA ALA A 795 27.29 12.77 2.95
C ALA A 795 26.69 13.11 4.32
N THR A 796 27.54 13.52 5.26
CA THR A 796 27.13 14.39 6.36
C THR A 796 26.80 15.74 5.74
N SER A 797 25.60 15.85 5.19
CA SER A 797 24.96 17.14 5.04
C SER A 797 24.75 17.67 6.45
N ASP A 798 25.64 18.55 6.91
CA ASP A 798 25.27 19.45 7.98
C ASP A 798 24.03 20.21 7.50
N ALA A 799 22.97 20.09 8.29
CA ALA A 799 21.64 20.52 7.88
C ALA A 799 21.58 22.04 7.92
N ALA A 800 22.03 22.67 6.84
CA ALA A 800 21.99 24.11 6.64
C ALA A 800 20.59 24.62 6.99
N THR A 801 20.52 25.52 7.98
CA THR A 801 19.27 26.13 8.42
C THR A 801 18.60 26.76 7.19
N PRO A 802 17.35 26.41 6.85
CA PRO A 802 16.73 26.87 5.62
C PRO A 802 16.65 28.40 5.63
N SER A 803 17.15 29.03 4.56
CA SER A 803 17.14 30.50 4.37
C SER A 803 15.72 31.07 4.32
N VAL A 804 14.74 30.25 3.93
CA VAL A 804 13.36 30.65 3.70
C VAL A 804 12.40 29.69 4.40
N TYR A 805 11.47 30.22 5.20
CA TYR A 805 10.27 29.53 5.66
C TYR A 805 9.07 30.13 4.93
N ALA A 806 8.34 29.30 4.19
CA ALA A 806 7.26 29.67 3.28
C ALA A 806 6.45 28.41 2.96
N THR A 807 5.24 28.54 2.44
CA THR A 807 4.45 27.37 2.04
C THR A 807 5.08 26.63 0.86
N ARG A 808 4.64 25.40 0.61
CA ARG A 808 5.11 24.63 -0.55
C ARG A 808 4.80 25.33 -1.88
N ARG A 809 3.75 26.15 -1.98
CA ARG A 809 3.40 26.89 -3.21
C ARG A 809 4.46 27.96 -3.51
N THR A 810 4.70 28.85 -2.56
CA THR A 810 5.76 29.88 -2.63
C THR A 810 7.13 29.26 -2.85
N LYS A 811 7.49 28.19 -2.11
CA LYS A 811 8.77 27.50 -2.30
C LYS A 811 8.93 26.87 -3.69
N GLN A 812 7.84 26.46 -4.34
CA GLN A 812 7.90 26.02 -5.73
C GLN A 812 8.02 27.21 -6.69
N HIS A 813 7.36 28.34 -6.45
CA HIS A 813 7.49 29.55 -7.29
C HIS A 813 8.93 30.05 -7.33
N ILE A 814 9.55 30.26 -6.16
CA ILE A 814 10.94 30.71 -6.02
C ILE A 814 11.90 29.78 -6.80
N LEU A 815 11.72 28.45 -6.69
CA LEU A 815 12.52 27.45 -7.39
C LEU A 815 12.26 27.35 -8.91
N TYR A 816 11.25 28.04 -9.45
CA TYR A 816 11.01 28.14 -10.89
C TYR A 816 11.42 29.51 -11.47
N ASP A 817 11.36 30.59 -10.69
CA ASP A 817 11.82 31.94 -11.10
C ASP A 817 13.34 32.04 -11.27
N ASP A 818 14.13 31.27 -10.51
CA ASP A 818 15.60 31.19 -10.62
C ASP A 818 16.09 30.75 -12.03
N GLY A 819 15.18 30.32 -12.91
CA GLY A 819 15.44 30.03 -14.33
C GLY A 819 15.50 31.25 -15.27
N SER A 820 15.43 32.47 -14.73
CA SER A 820 15.35 33.75 -15.46
C SER A 820 16.68 34.52 -15.57
N SER A 821 17.82 33.82 -15.54
CA SER A 821 19.11 34.42 -15.96
C SER A 821 19.04 34.91 -17.42
N PRO A 822 19.73 36.01 -17.78
CA PRO A 822 19.67 36.57 -19.14
C PRO A 822 20.16 35.58 -20.21
N GLU A 823 19.65 35.75 -21.43
CA GLU A 823 19.58 34.73 -22.50
C GLU A 823 20.93 34.14 -22.99
N GLY A 824 22.07 34.63 -22.52
CA GLY A 824 23.40 34.11 -22.88
C GLY A 824 23.93 32.95 -22.01
N SER A 825 23.23 32.51 -20.96
CA SER A 825 23.82 31.67 -19.89
C SER A 825 23.13 30.34 -19.56
N ARG A 826 22.15 29.88 -20.36
CA ARG A 826 21.54 28.55 -20.15
C ARG A 826 22.48 27.42 -20.59
N ASP A 827 22.94 26.61 -19.63
CA ASP A 827 23.62 25.34 -19.88
C ASP A 827 22.71 24.38 -20.68
N PRO A 828 23.06 24.02 -21.93
CA PRO A 828 22.25 23.14 -22.78
C PRO A 828 22.03 21.72 -22.24
N TRP A 829 22.73 21.32 -21.18
CA TRP A 829 22.65 19.98 -20.59
C TRP A 829 21.90 19.93 -19.25
N SER A 830 21.46 21.08 -18.73
CA SER A 830 20.73 21.20 -17.46
C SER A 830 19.39 20.43 -17.42
N ASP A 831 18.68 20.34 -18.55
CA ASP A 831 17.40 19.62 -18.71
C ASP A 831 17.52 18.07 -18.67
N GLY A 832 18.65 17.53 -18.22
CA GLY A 832 18.86 16.09 -18.07
C GLY A 832 19.08 15.33 -19.39
N SER A 833 19.30 16.06 -20.48
CA SER A 833 19.57 15.51 -21.82
C SER A 833 21.08 15.31 -22.11
N ASP A 834 21.90 15.15 -21.05
CA ASP A 834 23.32 14.81 -21.17
C ASP A 834 23.48 13.38 -21.75
N PRO A 835 24.08 13.19 -22.95
CA PRO A 835 24.30 11.88 -23.53
C PRO A 835 25.38 11.05 -22.80
N TRP A 836 26.25 11.67 -22.00
CA TRP A 836 27.33 11.01 -21.25
C TRP A 836 26.86 10.44 -19.91
N SER A 837 25.77 10.96 -19.33
CA SER A 837 25.13 10.47 -18.10
C SER A 837 24.88 8.96 -18.11
N ARG A 838 24.51 8.42 -19.28
CA ARG A 838 24.20 7.01 -19.52
C ARG A 838 25.44 6.10 -19.48
N ALA A 839 26.65 6.64 -19.62
CA ALA A 839 27.90 5.87 -19.67
C ALA A 839 28.42 5.44 -18.27
N LYS A 840 27.82 5.90 -17.16
CA LYS A 840 28.30 5.66 -15.79
C LYS A 840 27.46 4.66 -14.98
N LEU A 841 26.74 3.76 -15.64
CA LEU A 841 26.15 2.57 -15.01
C LEU A 841 27.14 1.40 -15.02
N LYS A 842 27.45 0.87 -13.82
CA LYS A 842 28.49 -0.15 -13.61
C LYS A 842 28.12 -1.50 -14.22
N ALA A 843 29.10 -2.18 -14.82
CA ALA A 843 28.99 -3.58 -15.21
C ALA A 843 28.91 -4.52 -13.97
N PRO A 844 28.28 -5.71 -14.10
CA PRO A 844 28.33 -6.75 -13.06
C PRO A 844 29.74 -7.34 -12.90
N PRO A 845 30.12 -7.83 -11.70
CA PRO A 845 31.38 -8.52 -11.48
C PRO A 845 31.30 -9.99 -11.96
N GLY A 846 32.31 -10.49 -12.70
CA GLY A 846 32.37 -11.94 -12.99
C GLY A 846 33.28 -12.46 -14.11
N LEU A 847 33.99 -11.65 -14.89
CA LEU A 847 34.81 -12.13 -16.02
C LEU A 847 36.25 -11.58 -16.01
N PRO A 848 37.24 -12.35 -16.53
CA PRO A 848 38.66 -11.98 -16.54
C PRO A 848 39.01 -10.96 -17.64
N PRO A 849 40.16 -10.25 -17.53
CA PRO A 849 40.57 -9.25 -18.52
C PRO A 849 41.10 -9.91 -19.81
N PRO A 850 40.72 -9.41 -21.00
CA PRO A 850 41.32 -9.84 -22.26
C PRO A 850 42.71 -9.21 -22.46
N SER A 851 43.67 -10.02 -22.90
CA SER A 851 45.01 -9.60 -23.30
C SER A 851 45.03 -8.86 -24.64
N ILE A 852 45.93 -7.90 -24.81
CA ILE A 852 46.08 -7.08 -26.03
C ILE A 852 47.08 -7.72 -27.01
N PRO A 853 46.65 -8.03 -28.25
CA PRO A 853 47.47 -7.96 -29.46
C PRO A 853 47.06 -6.73 -30.33
N PRO A 854 47.80 -6.39 -31.40
CA PRO A 854 48.16 -4.99 -31.68
C PRO A 854 47.15 -4.17 -32.51
N VAL A 855 47.39 -2.86 -32.51
CA VAL A 855 46.58 -1.82 -33.18
C VAL A 855 46.61 -1.96 -34.71
N ALA A 856 45.42 -1.93 -35.31
CA ALA A 856 45.18 -1.48 -36.68
C ALA A 856 44.09 -0.38 -36.64
N PRO A 857 44.14 0.63 -37.54
CA PRO A 857 43.28 1.81 -37.41
C PRO A 857 41.82 1.51 -37.81
N ALA A 858 40.88 1.74 -36.90
CA ALA A 858 39.45 1.71 -37.20
C ALA A 858 39.05 2.98 -37.99
N PRO A 859 38.40 2.87 -39.16
CA PRO A 859 38.17 4.01 -40.04
C PRO A 859 37.10 4.98 -39.51
N THR A 860 37.31 6.27 -39.75
CA THR A 860 36.38 7.36 -39.46
C THR A 860 35.04 7.14 -40.18
N LYS A 861 33.91 7.44 -39.54
CA LYS A 861 32.55 7.18 -40.08
C LYS A 861 32.26 7.81 -41.46
N LEU A 862 33.02 8.84 -41.86
CA LEU A 862 32.97 9.43 -43.19
C LEU A 862 33.33 8.42 -44.30
N ALA A 863 34.31 7.55 -44.09
CA ALA A 863 34.74 6.57 -45.09
C ALA A 863 33.65 5.54 -45.44
N LYS A 864 32.73 5.26 -44.49
CA LYS A 864 31.53 4.44 -44.76
C LYS A 864 30.49 5.17 -45.59
N LEU A 865 30.20 6.44 -45.26
CA LEU A 865 29.29 7.26 -46.07
C LEU A 865 29.83 7.43 -47.50
N GLU A 866 31.15 7.56 -47.66
CA GLU A 866 31.80 7.66 -48.97
C GLU A 866 31.76 6.33 -49.76
N THR A 867 31.71 5.16 -49.10
CA THR A 867 31.44 3.88 -49.79
C THR A 867 29.95 3.72 -50.11
N ASP A 868 29.06 3.93 -49.14
CA ASP A 868 27.61 3.81 -49.33
C ASP A 868 27.09 4.74 -50.46
N MET A 869 27.62 5.97 -50.57
CA MET A 869 27.30 6.88 -51.69
C MET A 869 27.87 6.42 -53.03
N LYS A 870 29.04 5.78 -53.05
CA LYS A 870 29.69 5.33 -54.28
C LYS A 870 29.02 4.08 -54.85
N ASP A 871 28.66 3.14 -54.00
CA ASP A 871 27.87 1.95 -54.36
C ASP A 871 26.48 2.37 -54.87
N SER A 872 25.84 3.35 -54.21
CA SER A 872 24.57 3.95 -54.67
C SER A 872 24.70 4.59 -56.06
N LEU A 873 25.81 5.27 -56.34
CA LEU A 873 26.07 5.90 -57.64
C LEU A 873 26.36 4.87 -58.73
N GLU A 874 27.13 3.81 -58.43
CA GLU A 874 27.37 2.71 -59.38
C GLU A 874 26.09 1.94 -59.70
N GLN A 875 25.19 1.75 -58.72
CA GLN A 875 23.87 1.17 -58.97
C GLN A 875 23.01 2.06 -59.86
N PHE A 876 22.90 3.37 -59.55
CA PHE A 876 22.13 4.32 -60.35
C PHE A 876 22.65 4.45 -61.80
N VAL A 877 23.97 4.38 -61.99
CA VAL A 877 24.60 4.36 -63.33
C VAL A 877 24.31 3.07 -64.08
N ARG A 878 24.32 1.90 -63.42
CA ARG A 878 23.91 0.62 -64.05
C ARG A 878 22.45 0.65 -64.49
N GLU A 879 21.56 1.18 -63.65
CA GLU A 879 20.13 1.30 -63.96
C GLU A 879 19.87 2.28 -65.13
N GLN A 880 20.53 3.45 -65.17
CA GLN A 880 20.42 4.37 -66.30
C GLN A 880 21.05 3.88 -67.61
N VAL A 881 22.10 3.06 -67.56
CA VAL A 881 22.71 2.45 -68.76
C VAL A 881 21.83 1.32 -69.30
N ALA A 882 21.26 0.48 -68.44
CA ALA A 882 20.30 -0.56 -68.84
C ALA A 882 19.02 0.03 -69.44
N ALA A 883 18.51 1.13 -68.88
CA ALA A 883 17.31 1.82 -69.36
C ALA A 883 17.50 2.59 -70.69
N ARG A 884 18.70 2.59 -71.29
CA ARG A 884 19.03 3.33 -72.52
C ARG A 884 19.22 2.48 -73.77
N SER A 885 19.03 1.16 -73.70
CA SER A 885 19.33 0.22 -74.79
C SER A 885 18.16 -0.64 -75.30
N SER A 886 16.93 -0.12 -75.25
CA SER A 886 15.85 -0.54 -76.16
C SER A 886 14.84 0.58 -76.36
N SER A 887 14.39 0.80 -77.60
CA SER A 887 13.64 1.99 -77.99
C SER A 887 12.13 1.83 -77.83
N ILE A 888 11.49 2.84 -77.24
CA ILE A 888 10.07 3.12 -77.47
C ILE A 888 9.84 3.49 -78.94
N THR A 889 8.84 2.85 -79.54
CA THR A 889 7.92 3.51 -80.48
C THR A 889 6.53 3.55 -79.85
N SER A 890 5.74 4.58 -80.13
CA SER A 890 4.32 4.74 -79.75
C SER A 890 4.00 4.87 -78.24
N ASP A 891 4.15 3.82 -77.45
CA ASP A 891 3.35 3.62 -76.22
C ASP A 891 3.64 4.62 -75.07
N ALA A 892 4.79 5.29 -75.08
CA ALA A 892 5.18 6.20 -73.99
C ALA A 892 4.41 7.51 -73.94
N GLN A 893 3.67 7.89 -75.00
CA GLN A 893 2.77 9.05 -74.92
C GLN A 893 1.47 8.71 -74.17
N GLU A 894 0.95 7.49 -74.35
CA GLU A 894 -0.26 7.01 -73.69
C GLU A 894 0.01 6.67 -72.21
N ALA A 895 1.18 6.10 -71.90
CA ALA A 895 1.65 5.95 -70.52
C ALA A 895 1.85 7.30 -69.79
N ARG A 896 2.31 8.35 -70.50
CA ARG A 896 2.40 9.70 -69.92
C ARG A 896 1.05 10.38 -69.76
N LEU A 897 0.12 10.17 -70.69
CA LEU A 897 -1.25 10.69 -70.58
C LEU A 897 -1.97 10.08 -69.39
N THR A 898 -1.97 8.75 -69.27
CA THR A 898 -2.60 8.06 -68.12
C THR A 898 -1.95 8.43 -66.78
N GLN A 899 -0.63 8.64 -66.72
CA GLN A 899 0.03 9.16 -65.51
C GLN A 899 -0.31 10.63 -65.21
N LEU A 900 -0.49 11.46 -66.24
CA LEU A 900 -0.97 12.85 -66.07
C LEU A 900 -2.43 12.87 -65.61
N GLU A 901 -3.31 12.05 -66.19
CA GLU A 901 -4.70 11.89 -65.78
C GLU A 901 -4.82 11.37 -64.35
N SER A 902 -4.02 10.38 -63.94
CA SER A 902 -4.00 9.93 -62.54
C SER A 902 -3.52 11.04 -61.60
N SER A 903 -2.49 11.79 -61.99
CA SER A 903 -2.02 12.93 -61.17
C SER A 903 -3.06 14.06 -61.09
N MET A 904 -3.81 14.31 -62.16
CA MET A 904 -4.87 15.32 -62.21
C MET A 904 -6.12 14.89 -61.45
N GLN A 905 -6.47 13.60 -61.47
CA GLN A 905 -7.51 13.03 -60.63
C GLN A 905 -7.11 13.07 -59.15
N GLU A 906 -5.84 12.82 -58.81
CA GLU A 906 -5.35 12.95 -57.44
C GLU A 906 -5.32 14.40 -56.96
N LEU A 907 -4.87 15.34 -57.80
CA LEU A 907 -4.92 16.78 -57.50
C LEU A 907 -6.37 17.30 -57.36
N LYS A 908 -7.29 16.81 -58.20
CA LYS A 908 -8.72 17.08 -58.05
C LYS A 908 -9.28 16.49 -56.75
N ALA A 909 -8.96 15.24 -56.44
CA ALA A 909 -9.37 14.61 -55.18
C ALA A 909 -8.72 15.24 -53.93
N GLN A 910 -7.61 15.96 -54.07
CA GLN A 910 -7.06 16.82 -53.01
C GLN A 910 -7.79 18.17 -52.94
N ASN A 911 -8.14 18.78 -54.08
CA ASN A 911 -8.96 20.00 -54.11
C ASN A 911 -10.36 19.76 -53.52
N ASP A 912 -11.05 18.69 -53.91
CA ASP A 912 -12.36 18.28 -53.39
C ASP A 912 -12.30 18.03 -51.87
N LYS A 913 -11.18 17.52 -51.34
CA LYS A 913 -10.92 17.39 -49.89
C LYS A 913 -10.67 18.74 -49.21
N PHE A 914 -9.98 19.68 -49.86
CA PHE A 914 -9.77 21.04 -49.34
C PHE A 914 -11.08 21.83 -49.30
N GLU A 915 -11.91 21.71 -50.34
CA GLU A 915 -13.21 22.38 -50.41
C GLU A 915 -14.21 21.76 -49.41
N GLY A 916 -14.22 20.43 -49.29
CA GLY A 916 -14.94 19.73 -48.22
C GLY A 916 -14.46 20.10 -46.81
N TRP A 917 -13.16 20.34 -46.62
CA TRP A 917 -12.61 20.85 -45.35
C TRP A 917 -13.05 22.28 -45.07
N PHE A 918 -13.07 23.16 -46.07
CA PHE A 918 -13.61 24.52 -45.95
C PHE A 918 -15.11 24.55 -45.64
N GLN A 919 -15.93 23.70 -46.28
CA GLN A 919 -17.35 23.57 -45.93
C GLN A 919 -17.55 22.99 -44.51
N THR A 920 -16.70 22.04 -44.09
CA THR A 920 -16.72 21.49 -42.72
C THR A 920 -16.26 22.53 -41.67
N PHE A 921 -15.38 23.45 -42.04
CA PHE A 921 -14.98 24.57 -41.19
C PHE A 921 -16.09 25.63 -41.12
N GLY A 922 -16.68 26.00 -42.27
CA GLY A 922 -17.80 26.94 -42.34
C GLY A 922 -19.03 26.50 -41.55
N THR A 923 -19.43 25.23 -41.67
CA THR A 923 -20.56 24.67 -40.89
C THR A 923 -20.26 24.62 -39.39
N LYS A 924 -19.01 24.37 -38.97
CA LYS A 924 -18.61 24.47 -37.56
C LYS A 924 -18.60 25.90 -37.03
N VAL A 925 -18.14 26.88 -37.81
CA VAL A 925 -18.19 28.29 -37.44
C VAL A 925 -19.64 28.78 -37.34
N GLN A 926 -20.52 28.34 -38.24
CA GLN A 926 -21.96 28.64 -38.16
C GLN A 926 -22.59 28.00 -36.91
N GLN A 927 -22.39 26.70 -36.66
CA GLN A 927 -22.88 26.04 -35.45
C GLN A 927 -22.34 26.69 -34.16
N GLN A 928 -21.12 27.21 -34.18
CA GLN A 928 -20.54 27.93 -33.05
C GLN A 928 -21.16 29.33 -32.87
N ALA A 929 -21.55 30.02 -33.95
CA ALA A 929 -22.32 31.25 -33.88
C ALA A 929 -23.75 31.00 -33.35
N ASP A 930 -24.40 29.94 -33.81
CA ASP A 930 -25.73 29.52 -33.35
C ASP A 930 -25.70 29.14 -31.85
N GLN A 931 -24.67 28.42 -31.38
CA GLN A 931 -24.44 28.16 -29.95
C GLN A 931 -24.20 29.44 -29.13
N VAL A 932 -23.49 30.44 -29.66
CA VAL A 932 -23.30 31.73 -28.96
C VAL A 932 -24.64 32.47 -28.85
N SER A 933 -25.51 32.37 -29.85
CA SER A 933 -26.88 32.91 -29.80
C SER A 933 -27.73 32.21 -28.72
N GLU A 934 -27.72 30.88 -28.68
CA GLU A 934 -28.39 30.11 -27.60
C GLU A 934 -27.87 30.48 -26.22
N VAL A 935 -26.55 30.62 -26.04
CA VAL A 935 -25.95 31.04 -24.77
C VAL A 935 -26.33 32.47 -24.39
N GLN A 936 -26.39 33.41 -25.34
CA GLN A 936 -26.87 34.78 -25.06
C GLN A 936 -28.34 34.79 -24.65
N GLN A 937 -29.18 33.96 -25.27
CA GLN A 937 -30.59 33.86 -24.90
C GLN A 937 -30.77 33.19 -23.52
N ALA A 938 -30.00 32.13 -23.23
CA ALA A 938 -29.99 31.48 -21.91
C ALA A 938 -29.50 32.43 -20.78
N VAL A 939 -28.48 33.24 -21.03
CA VAL A 939 -27.99 34.28 -20.10
C VAL A 939 -29.05 35.35 -19.88
N HIS A 940 -29.81 35.74 -20.91
CA HIS A 940 -30.94 36.66 -20.74
C HIS A 940 -32.07 36.06 -19.88
N THR A 941 -32.38 34.76 -20.05
CA THR A 941 -33.37 34.06 -19.22
C THR A 941 -32.92 33.96 -17.76
N GLN A 942 -31.68 33.53 -17.50
CA GLN A 942 -31.12 33.51 -16.14
C GLN A 942 -31.04 34.90 -15.50
N GLY A 943 -30.82 35.95 -16.30
CA GLY A 943 -30.87 37.34 -15.84
C GLY A 943 -32.25 37.71 -15.27
N ALA A 944 -33.33 37.29 -15.93
CA ALA A 944 -34.70 37.51 -15.45
C ALA A 944 -35.01 36.70 -14.18
N GLU A 945 -34.62 35.42 -14.12
CA GLU A 945 -34.79 34.57 -12.94
C GLU A 945 -34.05 35.12 -11.71
N LEU A 946 -32.81 35.57 -11.86
CA LEU A 946 -32.04 36.23 -10.79
C LEU A 946 -32.70 37.53 -10.32
N GLN A 947 -33.42 38.22 -11.19
CA GLN A 947 -34.14 39.45 -10.86
C GLN A 947 -35.44 39.16 -10.08
N GLN A 948 -36.13 38.06 -10.40
CA GLN A 948 -37.25 37.55 -9.61
C GLN A 948 -36.79 37.06 -8.22
N VAL A 949 -35.73 36.24 -8.14
CA VAL A 949 -35.19 35.75 -6.86
C VAL A 949 -34.74 36.90 -5.95
N ARG A 950 -34.22 38.00 -6.52
CA ARG A 950 -33.94 39.23 -5.74
C ARG A 950 -35.19 39.89 -5.18
N GLN A 951 -36.32 39.89 -5.91
CA GLN A 951 -37.59 40.42 -5.40
C GLN A 951 -38.17 39.51 -4.30
N GLU A 952 -38.07 38.19 -4.45
CA GLU A 952 -38.53 37.22 -3.44
C GLU A 952 -37.69 37.29 -2.16
N MET A 953 -36.35 37.41 -2.24
CA MET A 953 -35.50 37.69 -1.08
C MET A 953 -35.82 39.06 -0.44
N GLY A 954 -36.15 40.08 -1.23
CA GLY A 954 -36.59 41.38 -0.72
C GLY A 954 -37.88 41.28 0.08
N ALA A 955 -38.87 40.54 -0.42
CA ALA A 955 -40.13 40.28 0.27
C ALA A 955 -39.93 39.48 1.57
N GLN A 956 -39.11 38.42 1.54
CA GLN A 956 -38.79 37.64 2.75
C GLN A 956 -38.06 38.48 3.79
N SER A 957 -37.11 39.34 3.39
CA SER A 957 -36.39 40.26 4.29
C SER A 957 -37.36 41.22 5.00
N ALA A 958 -38.32 41.79 4.26
CA ALA A 958 -39.35 42.66 4.84
C ALA A 958 -40.25 41.93 5.85
N VAL A 959 -40.65 40.68 5.57
CA VAL A 959 -41.42 39.84 6.50
C VAL A 959 -40.63 39.53 7.77
N ILE A 960 -39.33 39.22 7.64
CA ILE A 960 -38.44 38.96 8.78
C ILE A 960 -38.29 40.24 9.64
N GLN A 961 -38.06 41.40 9.03
CA GLN A 961 -37.99 42.66 9.77
C GLN A 961 -39.31 42.99 10.50
N ALA A 962 -40.45 42.81 9.85
CA ALA A 962 -41.76 43.01 10.49
C ALA A 962 -41.97 42.07 11.69
N SER A 963 -41.60 40.79 11.55
CA SER A 963 -41.68 39.80 12.63
C SER A 963 -40.78 40.15 13.82
N VAL A 964 -39.53 40.58 13.56
CA VAL A 964 -38.61 41.04 14.61
C VAL A 964 -39.14 42.28 15.32
N GLN A 965 -39.67 43.26 14.57
CA GLN A 965 -40.24 44.48 15.15
C GLN A 965 -41.47 44.19 16.04
N GLN A 966 -42.29 43.21 15.64
CA GLN A 966 -43.43 42.75 16.43
C GLN A 966 -43.00 41.98 17.68
N ALA A 967 -41.94 41.17 17.61
CA ALA A 967 -41.38 40.48 18.77
C ALA A 967 -40.78 41.47 19.80
N VAL A 968 -40.04 42.48 19.34
CA VAL A 968 -39.46 43.52 20.21
C VAL A 968 -40.56 44.35 20.89
N THR A 969 -41.60 44.75 20.17
CA THR A 969 -42.71 45.51 20.77
C THR A 969 -43.54 44.65 21.73
N SER A 970 -43.75 43.36 21.46
CA SER A 970 -44.35 42.41 22.41
C SER A 970 -43.53 42.27 23.69
N MET A 971 -42.21 42.13 23.58
CA MET A 971 -41.32 42.02 24.74
C MET A 971 -41.31 43.32 25.56
N GLN A 972 -41.39 44.48 24.90
CA GLN A 972 -41.46 45.78 25.57
C GLN A 972 -42.79 45.97 26.32
N THR A 973 -43.93 45.54 25.77
CA THR A 973 -45.22 45.63 26.48
C THR A 973 -45.28 44.65 27.66
N GLU A 974 -44.76 43.43 27.51
CA GLU A 974 -44.71 42.44 28.59
C GLU A 974 -43.80 42.93 29.75
N LEU A 975 -42.61 43.44 29.46
CA LEU A 975 -41.70 43.97 30.48
C LEU A 975 -42.27 45.21 31.17
N THR A 976 -43.01 46.05 30.46
CA THR A 976 -43.76 47.18 31.03
C THR A 976 -44.89 46.70 31.96
N ALA A 977 -45.60 45.63 31.60
CA ALA A 977 -46.65 45.03 32.43
C ALA A 977 -46.09 44.34 33.69
N GLN A 978 -44.92 43.69 33.59
CA GLN A 978 -44.24 43.12 34.76
C GLN A 978 -43.80 44.21 35.74
N LEU A 979 -43.22 45.32 35.25
CA LEU A 979 -42.83 46.46 36.08
C LEU A 979 -44.03 47.13 36.76
N SER A 980 -45.16 47.32 36.07
CA SER A 980 -46.35 47.92 36.67
C SER A 980 -47.01 47.01 37.71
N ALA A 981 -47.05 45.69 37.47
CA ALA A 981 -47.51 44.70 38.45
C ALA A 981 -46.59 44.66 39.69
N GLN A 982 -45.27 44.73 39.52
CA GLN A 982 -44.31 44.76 40.63
C GLN A 982 -44.46 46.04 41.48
N LEU A 983 -44.66 47.20 40.86
CA LEU A 983 -44.93 48.47 41.55
C LEU A 983 -46.28 48.45 42.29
N ALA A 984 -47.32 47.85 41.71
CA ALA A 984 -48.61 47.67 42.38
C ALA A 984 -48.48 46.79 43.64
N GLY A 985 -47.78 45.65 43.54
CA GLY A 985 -47.53 44.78 44.69
C GLY A 985 -46.68 45.44 45.80
N GLN A 986 -45.74 46.31 45.45
CA GLN A 986 -45.02 47.12 46.45
C GLN A 986 -45.92 48.18 47.11
N LEU A 987 -46.85 48.79 46.38
CA LEU A 987 -47.83 49.72 46.96
C LEU A 987 -48.82 49.00 47.89
N GLU A 988 -49.27 47.78 47.56
CA GLU A 988 -50.07 46.95 48.46
C GLU A 988 -49.28 46.56 49.72
N GLN A 989 -48.00 46.19 49.61
CA GLN A 989 -47.15 45.94 50.80
C GLN A 989 -47.03 47.19 51.69
N ILE A 990 -46.84 48.38 51.11
CA ILE A 990 -46.77 49.65 51.85
C ILE A 990 -48.11 49.95 52.54
N GLN A 991 -49.25 49.75 51.85
CA GLN A 991 -50.57 49.92 52.46
C GLN A 991 -50.85 48.90 53.58
N GLY A 992 -50.46 47.64 53.40
CA GLY A 992 -50.59 46.60 54.44
C GLY A 992 -49.77 46.89 55.69
N LEU A 993 -48.55 47.42 55.53
CA LEU A 993 -47.72 47.87 56.65
C LEU A 993 -48.33 49.07 57.38
N LEU A 994 -48.87 50.05 56.64
CA LEU A 994 -49.50 51.25 57.22
C LEU A 994 -50.86 50.96 57.88
N GLY A 995 -51.65 50.03 57.33
CA GLY A 995 -52.96 49.61 57.85
C GLY A 995 -52.92 48.77 59.14
N SER A 996 -51.73 48.34 59.57
CA SER A 996 -51.56 47.46 60.74
C SER A 996 -51.81 48.14 62.11
N LYS A 997 -52.00 49.46 62.16
CA LYS A 997 -52.30 50.21 63.40
C LYS A 997 -53.80 50.18 63.72
N LYS A 998 -54.23 49.21 64.54
CA LYS A 998 -55.56 49.25 65.18
C LYS A 998 -55.78 50.56 65.94
N PRO A 999 -56.97 51.17 65.87
CA PRO A 999 -57.30 52.35 66.66
C PRO A 999 -57.31 52.03 68.16
N ARG A 1000 -57.03 53.05 68.98
CA ARG A 1000 -57.19 53.00 70.43
C ARG A 1000 -58.64 53.35 70.77
N THR A 1001 -59.22 52.64 71.72
CA THR A 1001 -60.62 52.72 72.15
C THR A 1001 -61.09 54.13 72.50
N GLU A 1002 -62.28 54.49 72.04
CA GLU A 1002 -63.46 54.34 72.91
C GLU A 1002 -64.19 53.03 72.53
#